data_AF-A0A914A8E3-F1
#
_entry.id   AF-A0A914A8E3-F1
#
_cell.length_a   1.000
_cell.length_b   1.000
_cell.length_c   1.000
_cell.angle_alpha   90.00
_cell.angle_beta   90.00
_cell.angle_gamma   90.00
#
_symmetry.space_group_name_H-M   'P 1'
#
loop_
_entity.id
_entity.type
_entity.pdbx_description
1 polymer ?
#
loop_
_entity_poly.entity_id
_entity_poly.type
_entity_poly.pdbx_seq_one_letter_code
_entity_poly.pdbx_strand_id
1 'polypeptide(L)'
;MVAVKSQIFLALVPLTAMIFGCSHAELISFPGGEDFDSVSVDEAEFDSTVLDLSDTKDTGSYLFDSTRIVNKKLSLNFFIRDFISSETKYFRANPLLFKCLQKIQNEVSQQDHKIVIQNGYGPLRLADLPVDSSTRYHSTGSAVTVGVDPGTTVTVEDVVAIAVRLCVPIFQISNQDIGIVLFDQRLEIRIQGAEEEGPLFTADQTASLSQDEVSQLAWNSIDAAYDPPKTPICAADVSLSSGEIFPPDAVDAESIVGKLHLPITRNDTTDFARLVQYPGSLIAFENEERSAAWCGVEDRSCVDCTAHMKGFALNSRCADRTMSARLMGFLRTLGKLVSNEWPGVKLLVLEAWDEPHDGSAHTDGDQPAGSLHYEGRAAKLALSDGDVSKLNRLAGMATCAAADYVENKGDHVFIAAKKQAGVTATSITFARTELLVVEPPAAEAAGYQLPSEFQGTEDQRPLFDKDHQMDVLLSDNSTVKQFASEDGRYFRLSPHLLLCYQDLINQERKWSLANSEVKINVIQGFLTKEEHDNINFLDPRYGSPILGQGMELTYDPESSNEMTHHPERLMRQALLECGPRFIKAGVNIGVGLYDSSVFVDMRKDFHAWVEDGNLLGPGETEEDFKNEQLRWLVRAVEGRVVDPIDPVLACSVSYQPKKQSIDFDHTAASSAGPAVVDEEKCIPRENTAFCSKTSSHRQEQVERIWIEVSRKHLLHDSGEVRAALEGCVGACSTCKEGSFYEKKVEHCNNFLHWVPFGFLESKDQTNLYVRANTEMKIAACRSHCIDKTPLFSLMVPTVEVLYRPDPSRSVKERLYSEENNPSPVYELLQKLYAIHASGVLTVWVKDVAELNILQEPLKVAMLYNKNITQIKFYAAPLDQQTVAGRVAELTTEWTGSGCTDYTRTFLPPYGKVEDLPSGVSKRSPEHDLRESMLKRRNNWERRWVLDNPLI
;
A
#
# COMPACT_ATOMS: atom_id res chain seq x y z
N MET A 1 43.86 12.18 -72.59
CA MET A 1 43.88 13.29 -73.55
C MET A 1 42.75 14.24 -73.21
N VAL A 2 43.10 15.47 -72.80
CA VAL A 2 42.42 16.77 -73.06
C VAL A 2 40.90 16.83 -72.71
N ALA A 3 40.47 17.38 -71.56
CA ALA A 3 40.29 18.81 -71.21
C ALA A 3 39.28 19.53 -72.16
N VAL A 4 38.21 20.24 -71.75
CA VAL A 4 38.16 21.45 -70.89
C VAL A 4 36.69 21.87 -70.62
N LYS A 5 36.44 22.30 -69.36
CA LYS A 5 35.46 23.26 -68.77
C LYS A 5 33.93 23.13 -68.92
N SER A 6 33.25 23.04 -67.78
CA SER A 6 32.46 24.16 -67.24
C SER A 6 32.37 24.07 -65.70
N GLN A 7 32.67 25.16 -65.00
CA GLN A 7 32.57 25.30 -63.54
C GLN A 7 31.12 25.60 -63.15
N ILE A 8 30.58 24.85 -62.19
CA ILE A 8 29.45 25.29 -61.36
C ILE A 8 29.89 25.11 -59.91
N PHE A 9 30.02 26.23 -59.20
CA PHE A 9 30.15 26.30 -57.75
C PHE A 9 28.82 25.87 -57.13
N LEU A 10 28.80 24.75 -56.40
CA LEU A 10 27.77 24.47 -55.39
C LEU A 10 28.45 24.62 -54.02
N ALA A 11 28.13 25.71 -53.33
CA ALA A 11 28.59 25.94 -51.97
C ALA A 11 27.89 24.96 -51.02
N LEU A 12 28.68 24.22 -50.25
CA LEU A 12 28.25 23.56 -49.01
C LEU A 12 27.80 24.64 -48.03
N VAL A 13 26.50 24.66 -47.72
CA VAL A 13 25.95 25.33 -46.54
C VAL A 13 25.92 24.29 -45.43
N PRO A 14 26.54 24.53 -44.25
CA PRO A 14 26.35 23.66 -43.11
C PRO A 14 24.91 23.85 -42.61
N LEU A 15 24.15 22.76 -42.59
CA LEU A 15 22.84 22.70 -41.96
C LEU A 15 23.06 22.86 -40.44
N THR A 16 23.12 24.10 -39.98
CA THR A 16 23.01 24.45 -38.57
C THR A 16 21.59 24.06 -38.16
N ALA A 17 21.49 23.09 -37.26
CA ALA A 17 20.25 22.78 -36.58
C ALA A 17 19.82 24.04 -35.81
N MET A 18 18.88 24.80 -36.38
CA MET A 18 18.06 25.74 -35.61
C MET A 18 17.17 24.91 -34.70
N ILE A 19 17.68 24.62 -33.51
CA ILE A 19 16.85 24.25 -32.36
C ILE A 19 16.10 25.53 -31.99
N PHE A 20 14.84 25.64 -32.40
CA PHE A 20 13.90 26.53 -31.72
C PHE A 20 13.64 25.90 -30.34
N GLY A 21 14.52 26.19 -29.38
CA GLY A 21 14.28 25.91 -27.98
C GLY A 21 13.21 26.87 -27.50
N CYS A 22 12.00 26.36 -27.31
CA CYS A 22 10.96 27.07 -26.58
C CYS A 22 11.39 27.05 -25.11
N SER A 23 11.99 28.13 -24.59
CA SER A 23 12.39 28.24 -23.18
C SER A 23 11.15 28.19 -22.31
N HIS A 24 10.81 27.01 -21.79
CA HIS A 24 9.75 26.87 -20.81
C HIS A 24 10.33 27.23 -19.43
N ALA A 25 9.61 28.06 -18.67
CA ALA A 25 9.87 28.29 -17.26
C ALA A 25 9.93 26.94 -16.51
N GLU A 26 11.00 26.71 -15.77
CA GLU A 26 11.17 25.50 -14.94
C GLU A 26 10.56 25.75 -13.56
N LEU A 27 9.74 24.82 -13.07
CA LEU A 27 9.12 24.91 -11.75
C LEU A 27 10.12 24.44 -10.67
N ILE A 28 10.57 25.34 -9.80
CA ILE A 28 11.60 25.07 -8.79
C ILE A 28 11.00 25.04 -7.39
N SER A 29 11.12 23.90 -6.70
CA SER A 29 10.64 23.71 -5.33
C SER A 29 11.65 24.17 -4.29
N PHE A 30 11.18 24.93 -3.29
CA PHE A 30 11.97 25.35 -2.15
C PHE A 30 11.52 24.67 -0.84
N PRO A 31 12.39 24.56 0.19
CA PRO A 31 12.05 23.97 1.50
C PRO A 31 10.89 24.65 2.25
N GLY A 32 10.41 25.81 1.78
CA GLY A 32 9.21 26.47 2.29
C GLY A 32 7.89 25.76 1.93
N GLY A 33 7.95 24.75 1.05
CA GLY A 33 6.77 24.07 0.50
C GLY A 33 6.09 24.87 -0.62
N GLU A 34 6.81 25.83 -1.21
CA GLU A 34 6.36 26.64 -2.32
C GLU A 34 7.18 26.32 -3.57
N ASP A 35 6.51 26.30 -4.72
CA ASP A 35 7.11 26.13 -6.03
C ASP A 35 7.10 27.47 -6.77
N PHE A 36 8.18 27.78 -7.48
CA PHE A 36 8.35 29.05 -8.19
C PHE A 36 8.72 28.82 -9.65
N ASP A 37 8.07 29.54 -10.56
CA ASP A 37 8.43 29.56 -11.97
C ASP A 37 9.76 30.31 -12.15
N SER A 38 10.76 29.63 -12.68
CA SER A 38 12.02 30.26 -13.06
C SER A 38 11.84 31.11 -14.32
N VAL A 39 12.66 32.15 -14.45
CA VAL A 39 12.65 33.08 -15.60
C VAL A 39 13.92 32.83 -16.41
N SER A 40 13.78 32.68 -17.73
CA SER A 40 14.95 32.60 -18.60
C SER A 40 15.63 33.96 -18.72
N VAL A 41 16.96 33.97 -18.88
CA VAL A 41 17.71 35.22 -19.05
C VAL A 41 17.30 35.94 -20.35
N ASP A 42 16.85 35.19 -21.36
CA ASP A 42 16.39 35.71 -22.65
C ASP A 42 14.99 36.35 -22.58
N GLU A 43 14.11 35.89 -21.67
CA GLU A 43 12.80 36.51 -21.41
C GLU A 43 12.88 37.84 -20.63
N ALA A 44 14.06 38.18 -20.10
CA ALA A 44 14.34 39.46 -19.45
C ALA A 44 14.69 40.59 -20.45
N GLU A 45 14.31 40.45 -21.73
CA GLU A 45 14.73 41.31 -22.85
C GLU A 45 14.50 42.82 -22.62
N PHE A 46 15.57 43.59 -22.90
CA PHE A 46 15.74 45.06 -22.87
C PHE A 46 16.26 45.72 -21.57
N ASP A 47 17.32 45.19 -20.95
CA ASP A 47 18.19 46.01 -20.10
C ASP A 47 19.69 45.70 -20.36
N SER A 48 20.53 46.73 -20.31
CA SER A 48 22.00 46.66 -20.38
C SER A 48 22.66 45.92 -19.21
N THR A 49 21.87 45.24 -18.38
CA THR A 49 22.19 44.66 -17.07
C THR A 49 22.15 43.14 -17.06
N VAL A 50 22.26 42.46 -18.22
CA VAL A 50 22.27 40.99 -18.33
C VAL A 50 23.38 40.34 -17.48
N LEU A 51 24.53 41.01 -17.36
CA LEU A 51 25.62 40.62 -16.45
C LEU A 51 25.25 40.72 -14.97
N ASP A 52 24.32 41.60 -14.59
CA ASP A 52 23.86 41.75 -13.19
C ASP A 52 22.92 40.63 -12.76
N LEU A 53 22.33 39.93 -13.74
CA LEU A 53 21.35 38.89 -13.52
C LEU A 53 21.90 37.49 -13.78
N SER A 54 23.16 37.30 -14.20
CA SER A 54 23.74 35.99 -14.53
C SER A 54 24.36 35.29 -13.32
N ASP A 55 24.40 33.95 -13.36
CA ASP A 55 25.16 33.16 -12.39
C ASP A 55 26.64 33.12 -12.81
N THR A 56 27.37 34.19 -12.51
CA THR A 56 28.79 34.36 -12.92
C THR A 56 29.75 33.33 -12.30
N LYS A 57 29.28 32.52 -11.34
CA LYS A 57 30.06 31.51 -10.63
C LYS A 57 29.63 30.08 -10.94
N ASP A 58 28.62 29.90 -11.80
CA ASP A 58 28.03 28.59 -12.08
C ASP A 58 27.69 27.82 -10.80
N THR A 59 26.92 28.48 -9.93
CA THR A 59 26.51 27.94 -8.64
C THR A 59 25.18 27.18 -8.71
N GLY A 60 24.60 26.99 -9.89
CA GLY A 60 23.32 26.31 -10.08
C GLY A 60 22.13 27.10 -9.53
N SER A 61 22.24 28.42 -9.47
CA SER A 61 21.15 29.30 -9.01
C SER A 61 20.12 29.58 -10.11
N TYR A 62 18.86 29.69 -9.73
CA TYR A 62 17.76 30.02 -10.64
C TYR A 62 17.34 31.48 -10.51
N LEU A 63 16.85 32.07 -11.60
CA LEU A 63 16.40 33.46 -11.67
C LEU A 63 14.86 33.53 -11.51
N PHE A 64 14.37 34.49 -10.73
CA PHE A 64 12.95 34.66 -10.40
C PHE A 64 12.50 36.14 -10.47
N ASP A 65 11.21 36.38 -10.76
CA ASP A 65 10.56 37.71 -10.65
C ASP A 65 9.90 37.87 -9.28
N SER A 66 10.38 38.81 -8.47
CA SER A 66 9.91 39.03 -7.10
C SER A 66 8.54 39.73 -6.99
N THR A 67 8.05 40.39 -8.04
CA THR A 67 6.94 41.38 -7.97
C THR A 67 5.65 40.85 -7.37
N ARG A 68 5.39 39.54 -7.49
CA ARG A 68 4.18 38.88 -6.96
C ARG A 68 4.45 37.87 -5.85
N ILE A 69 5.72 37.61 -5.57
CA ILE A 69 6.14 36.51 -4.67
C ILE A 69 6.99 36.99 -3.49
N VAL A 70 7.24 38.29 -3.33
CA VAL A 70 8.12 38.83 -2.26
C VAL A 70 7.74 38.40 -0.83
N ASN A 71 6.47 38.10 -0.57
CA ASN A 71 5.98 37.61 0.73
C ASN A 71 5.86 36.07 0.82
N LYS A 72 6.37 35.34 -0.17
CA LYS A 72 6.44 33.88 -0.18
C LYS A 72 7.72 33.39 0.50
N LYS A 73 7.70 32.12 0.90
CA LYS A 73 8.76 31.49 1.67
C LYS A 73 9.76 30.75 0.80
N LEU A 74 11.04 31.08 0.94
CA LEU A 74 12.15 30.26 0.41
C LEU A 74 12.49 29.12 1.38
N SER A 75 12.15 29.28 2.65
CA SER A 75 12.17 28.21 3.66
C SER A 75 11.11 28.52 4.73
N LEU A 76 10.82 27.57 5.63
CA LEU A 76 9.81 27.75 6.69
C LEU A 76 10.01 29.04 7.50
N ASN A 77 11.26 29.47 7.68
CA ASN A 77 11.66 30.62 8.49
C ASN A 77 12.15 31.85 7.71
N PHE A 78 12.39 31.74 6.40
CA PHE A 78 12.92 32.86 5.58
C PHE A 78 12.01 33.15 4.39
N PHE A 79 11.57 34.41 4.30
CA PHE A 79 10.80 34.93 3.18
C PHE A 79 11.71 35.53 2.12
N ILE A 80 11.20 35.66 0.89
CA ILE A 80 11.94 36.34 -0.20
C ILE A 80 12.35 37.75 0.22
N ARG A 81 11.46 38.52 0.85
CA ARG A 81 11.75 39.87 1.39
C ARG A 81 12.89 39.93 2.42
N ASP A 82 13.19 38.82 3.08
CA ASP A 82 14.29 38.76 4.06
C ASP A 82 15.63 38.52 3.35
N PHE A 83 15.59 38.04 2.11
CA PHE A 83 16.75 37.70 1.30
C PHE A 83 17.08 38.75 0.23
N ILE A 84 16.10 39.46 -0.31
CA ILE A 84 16.32 40.44 -1.40
C ILE A 84 16.12 41.88 -0.92
N SER A 85 16.72 42.84 -1.63
CA SER A 85 16.38 44.26 -1.46
C SER A 85 15.01 44.57 -2.08
N SER A 86 14.21 45.43 -1.46
CA SER A 86 12.89 45.84 -1.96
C SER A 86 12.93 46.56 -3.31
N GLU A 87 14.11 46.96 -3.78
CA GLU A 87 14.33 47.70 -5.02
C GLU A 87 14.62 46.79 -6.23
N THR A 88 14.71 45.46 -6.04
CA THR A 88 15.08 44.53 -7.11
C THR A 88 13.87 43.79 -7.68
N LYS A 89 13.57 43.98 -8.98
CA LYS A 89 12.52 43.23 -9.67
C LYS A 89 12.86 41.74 -9.78
N TYR A 90 14.07 41.44 -10.25
CA TYR A 90 14.56 40.07 -10.42
C TYR A 90 15.57 39.72 -9.34
N PHE A 91 15.60 38.45 -8.95
CA PHE A 91 16.61 37.92 -8.03
C PHE A 91 16.99 36.48 -8.37
N ARG A 92 18.21 36.07 -8.00
CA ARG A 92 18.64 34.67 -8.07
C ARG A 92 18.58 34.02 -6.70
N ALA A 93 18.26 32.73 -6.66
CA ALA A 93 18.30 31.94 -5.44
C ALA A 93 18.62 30.47 -5.76
N ASN A 94 19.41 29.83 -4.88
CA ASN A 94 19.70 28.40 -4.95
C ASN A 94 18.90 27.63 -3.87
N PRO A 95 18.04 26.65 -4.23
CA PRO A 95 17.26 25.86 -3.26
C PRO A 95 18.10 25.12 -2.21
N LEU A 96 19.31 24.66 -2.55
CA LEU A 96 20.20 23.95 -1.63
C LEU A 96 20.72 24.87 -0.53
N LEU A 97 20.99 26.14 -0.85
CA LEU A 97 21.36 27.14 0.14
C LEU A 97 20.24 27.29 1.17
N PHE A 98 18.99 27.39 0.73
CA PHE A 98 17.85 27.51 1.65
C PHE A 98 17.54 26.21 2.41
N LYS A 99 17.85 25.04 1.83
CA LYS A 99 17.79 23.76 2.53
C LYS A 99 18.83 23.71 3.66
N CYS A 100 20.03 24.20 3.39
CA CYS A 100 21.09 24.41 4.37
C CYS A 100 20.65 25.38 5.48
N LEU A 101 20.18 26.58 5.14
CA LEU A 101 19.74 27.59 6.11
C LEU A 101 18.56 27.12 6.96
N GLN A 102 17.62 26.37 6.38
CA GLN A 102 16.52 25.78 7.14
C GLN A 102 17.03 24.82 8.21
N LYS A 103 18.02 23.97 7.88
CA LYS A 103 18.61 23.05 8.85
C LYS A 103 19.37 23.78 9.94
N ILE A 104 20.15 24.81 9.59
CA ILE A 104 20.84 25.65 10.57
C ILE A 104 19.84 26.29 11.53
N GLN A 105 18.79 26.93 10.99
CA GLN A 105 17.76 27.56 11.81
C GLN A 105 17.04 26.54 12.72
N ASN A 106 16.78 25.32 12.24
CA ASN A 106 16.15 24.27 13.06
C ASN A 106 17.04 23.89 14.25
N GLU A 107 18.34 23.71 14.03
CA GLU A 107 19.31 23.36 15.10
C GLU A 107 19.44 24.50 16.11
N VAL A 108 19.59 25.74 15.64
CA VAL A 108 19.72 26.94 16.49
C VAL A 108 18.43 27.18 17.28
N SER A 109 17.25 26.90 16.69
CA SER A 109 15.95 27.04 17.38
C SER A 109 15.76 26.05 18.52
N GLN A 110 16.36 24.86 18.47
CA GLN A 110 16.34 23.92 19.61
C GLN A 110 17.05 24.47 20.84
N GLN A 111 17.86 25.51 20.65
CA GLN A 111 18.57 26.22 21.71
C GLN A 111 17.86 27.53 22.11
N ASP A 112 16.60 27.72 21.71
CA ASP A 112 15.79 28.93 21.92
C ASP A 112 16.32 30.21 21.21
N HIS A 113 17.10 30.05 20.12
CA HIS A 113 17.73 31.15 19.39
C HIS A 113 17.34 31.21 17.91
N LYS A 114 17.70 32.29 17.21
CA LYS A 114 17.45 32.45 15.76
C LYS A 114 18.63 33.10 15.05
N ILE A 115 18.81 32.70 13.79
CA ILE A 115 19.69 33.42 12.86
C ILE A 115 18.86 34.41 12.03
N VAL A 116 19.44 35.56 11.74
CA VAL A 116 18.82 36.63 10.95
C VAL A 116 19.65 36.88 9.71
N ILE A 117 19.00 36.94 8.55
CA ILE A 117 19.65 37.35 7.30
C ILE A 117 19.97 38.84 7.40
N GLN A 118 21.25 39.16 7.35
CA GLN A 118 21.74 40.54 7.36
C GLN A 118 22.08 41.03 5.97
N ASN A 119 22.52 40.13 5.09
CA ASN A 119 22.73 40.41 3.68
C ASN A 119 22.33 39.17 2.86
N GLY A 120 21.60 39.36 1.77
CA GLY A 120 21.18 38.30 0.86
C GLY A 120 21.45 38.67 -0.60
N TYR A 121 20.55 38.36 -1.52
CA TYR A 121 20.77 38.68 -2.93
C TYR A 121 20.80 40.19 -3.21
N GLY A 122 21.81 40.62 -3.96
CA GLY A 122 21.92 41.97 -4.50
C GLY A 122 22.58 41.96 -5.88
N PRO A 123 21.97 42.56 -6.93
CA PRO A 123 22.58 42.63 -8.25
C PRO A 123 23.85 43.50 -8.23
N LEU A 124 24.84 43.16 -9.06
CA LEU A 124 26.17 43.80 -9.07
C LEU A 124 26.09 45.34 -9.22
N ARG A 125 25.18 45.85 -10.06
CA ARG A 125 24.96 47.30 -10.24
C ARG A 125 24.62 48.10 -8.96
N LEU A 126 24.18 47.45 -7.89
CA LEU A 126 23.85 48.11 -6.62
C LEU A 126 25.02 48.11 -5.62
N ALA A 127 26.21 47.64 -6.00
CA ALA A 127 27.38 47.67 -5.14
C ALA A 127 27.99 49.08 -5.08
N ASP A 128 27.96 49.73 -3.91
CA ASP A 128 28.48 51.10 -3.68
C ASP A 128 30.04 51.19 -3.63
N LEU A 129 30.75 50.07 -3.74
CA LEU A 129 32.20 49.92 -3.54
C LEU A 129 32.82 49.01 -4.63
N PRO A 130 34.17 48.91 -4.74
CA PRO A 130 34.80 47.94 -5.62
C PRO A 130 34.26 46.53 -5.33
N VAL A 131 33.71 45.87 -6.35
CA VAL A 131 33.10 44.55 -6.22
C VAL A 131 34.15 43.55 -5.72
N ASP A 132 34.04 43.16 -4.46
CA ASP A 132 34.86 42.12 -3.84
C ASP A 132 34.30 40.72 -4.11
N SER A 133 34.93 39.68 -3.56
CA SER A 133 34.48 38.30 -3.77
C SER A 133 33.10 38.03 -3.17
N SER A 134 32.82 38.57 -1.98
CA SER A 134 31.52 38.43 -1.28
C SER A 134 30.39 39.01 -2.13
N THR A 135 30.56 40.23 -2.62
CA THR A 135 29.58 40.92 -3.48
C THR A 135 29.23 40.11 -4.73
N ARG A 136 30.22 39.47 -5.37
CA ARG A 136 29.97 38.59 -6.53
C ARG A 136 29.10 37.40 -6.17
N TYR A 137 29.39 36.73 -5.06
CA TYR A 137 28.62 35.56 -4.63
C TYR A 137 27.19 35.91 -4.18
N HIS A 138 27.00 37.07 -3.54
CA HIS A 138 25.67 37.57 -3.24
C HIS A 138 24.85 37.85 -4.52
N SER A 139 25.50 38.32 -5.58
CA SER A 139 24.85 38.58 -6.88
C SER A 139 24.48 37.32 -7.66
N THR A 140 25.05 36.15 -7.34
CA THR A 140 24.60 34.88 -7.93
C THR A 140 23.43 34.27 -7.15
N GLY A 141 23.05 34.80 -6.00
CA GLY A 141 21.97 34.22 -5.18
C GLY A 141 22.35 32.95 -4.45
N SER A 142 23.65 32.66 -4.38
CA SER A 142 24.22 31.46 -3.75
C SER A 142 25.05 31.78 -2.51
N ALA A 143 24.90 32.99 -1.95
CA ALA A 143 25.45 33.39 -0.68
C ALA A 143 24.44 34.14 0.19
N VAL A 144 24.62 34.01 1.51
CA VAL A 144 23.89 34.77 2.51
C VAL A 144 24.84 35.12 3.65
N THR A 145 24.72 36.32 4.20
CA THR A 145 25.37 36.71 5.45
C THR A 145 24.33 36.69 6.55
N VAL A 146 24.57 35.89 7.57
CA VAL A 146 23.70 35.74 8.73
C VAL A 146 24.37 36.28 9.99
N GLY A 147 23.56 36.82 10.91
CA GLY A 147 23.95 37.09 12.29
C GLY A 147 23.05 36.33 13.26
N VAL A 148 23.37 36.41 14.54
CA VAL A 148 22.56 35.86 15.63
C VAL A 148 21.81 37.00 16.33
N ASP A 149 20.59 36.76 16.81
CA ASP A 149 19.81 37.77 17.54
C ASP A 149 20.55 38.32 18.78
N PRO A 150 20.36 39.59 19.19
CA PRO A 150 21.03 40.13 20.38
C PRO A 150 20.51 39.50 21.68
N GLY A 151 21.40 38.96 22.52
CA GLY A 151 21.07 38.39 23.84
C GLY A 151 21.05 36.86 23.92
N THR A 152 21.65 36.19 22.94
CA THR A 152 21.71 34.72 22.81
C THR A 152 22.95 34.13 23.50
N THR A 153 22.91 32.82 23.76
CA THR A 153 24.09 32.05 24.19
C THR A 153 24.85 31.41 23.03
N VAL A 154 24.20 31.27 21.87
CA VAL A 154 24.81 30.79 20.61
C VAL A 154 25.65 31.93 20.03
N THR A 155 26.92 31.64 19.78
CA THR A 155 27.84 32.59 19.15
C THR A 155 27.92 32.35 17.64
N VAL A 156 28.52 33.28 16.89
CA VAL A 156 28.65 33.14 15.43
C VAL A 156 29.61 32.00 15.07
N GLU A 157 30.58 31.71 15.93
CA GLU A 157 31.47 30.55 15.84
C GLU A 157 30.71 29.22 15.99
N ASP A 158 29.72 29.16 16.89
CA ASP A 158 28.82 27.99 16.96
C ASP A 158 28.06 27.82 15.64
N VAL A 159 27.63 28.93 15.02
CA VAL A 159 26.96 28.91 13.71
C VAL A 159 27.91 28.44 12.60
N VAL A 160 29.21 28.77 12.64
CA VAL A 160 30.22 28.21 11.72
C VAL A 160 30.21 26.69 11.79
N ALA A 161 30.33 26.13 13.01
CA ALA A 161 30.37 24.69 13.21
C ALA A 161 29.06 24.00 12.76
N ILE A 162 27.91 24.61 13.10
CA ILE A 162 26.58 24.12 12.68
C ILE A 162 26.43 24.16 11.15
N ALA A 163 26.82 25.27 10.51
CA ALA A 163 26.71 25.47 9.07
C ALA A 163 27.56 24.45 8.31
N VAL A 164 28.84 24.31 8.66
CA VAL A 164 29.72 23.32 8.03
C VAL A 164 29.18 21.91 8.21
N ARG A 165 28.77 21.54 9.43
CA ARG A 165 28.27 20.19 9.72
C ARG A 165 27.01 19.84 8.92
N LEU A 166 26.08 20.79 8.77
CA LEU A 166 24.78 20.52 8.15
C LEU A 166 24.76 20.73 6.63
N CYS A 167 25.59 21.64 6.12
CA CYS A 167 25.53 22.08 4.73
C CYS A 167 26.51 21.37 3.80
N VAL A 168 27.67 20.92 4.31
CA VAL A 168 28.63 20.12 3.52
C VAL A 168 27.96 18.87 2.90
N PRO A 169 27.22 18.04 3.67
CA PRO A 169 26.51 16.90 3.08
C PRO A 169 25.39 17.29 2.10
N ILE A 170 24.83 18.50 2.20
CA ILE A 170 23.79 18.99 1.29
C ILE A 170 24.40 19.40 -0.04
N PHE A 171 25.51 20.16 -0.02
CA PHE A 171 26.15 20.66 -1.25
C PHE A 171 26.88 19.57 -2.02
N GLN A 172 27.36 18.52 -1.33
CA GLN A 172 27.91 17.33 -1.98
C GLN A 172 26.92 16.67 -2.95
N ILE A 173 25.60 16.72 -2.68
CA ILE A 173 24.56 16.14 -3.56
C ILE A 173 24.61 16.74 -4.96
N SER A 174 25.07 17.99 -5.07
CA SER A 174 25.21 18.70 -6.34
C SER A 174 26.67 18.93 -6.73
N ASN A 175 27.60 18.15 -6.14
CA ASN A 175 29.03 18.20 -6.44
C ASN A 175 29.66 19.58 -6.19
N GLN A 176 29.12 20.35 -5.23
CA GLN A 176 29.56 21.70 -4.91
C GLN A 176 30.16 21.78 -3.51
N ASP A 177 31.13 22.68 -3.36
CA ASP A 177 31.82 22.92 -2.09
C ASP A 177 31.18 24.07 -1.29
N ILE A 178 31.40 24.06 0.02
CA ILE A 178 30.95 25.14 0.91
C ILE A 178 31.98 26.26 0.96
N GLY A 179 31.50 27.50 1.00
CA GLY A 179 32.28 28.66 1.45
C GLY A 179 31.77 29.19 2.77
N ILE A 180 32.70 29.43 3.69
CA ILE A 180 32.48 30.12 4.94
C ILE A 180 33.41 31.33 5.01
N VAL A 181 32.84 32.51 5.21
CA VAL A 181 33.61 33.72 5.54
C VAL A 181 33.11 34.28 6.86
N LEU A 182 33.95 34.19 7.88
CA LEU A 182 33.67 34.75 9.20
C LEU A 182 34.09 36.22 9.22
N PHE A 183 33.16 37.09 9.57
CA PHE A 183 33.42 38.49 9.95
C PHE A 183 33.26 38.61 11.47
N ASP A 184 33.25 39.83 12.03
CA ASP A 184 33.02 40.09 13.47
C ASP A 184 31.86 39.27 14.09
N GLN A 185 30.62 39.77 14.04
CA GLN A 185 29.43 39.05 14.55
C GLN A 185 28.54 38.52 13.41
N ARG A 186 29.16 38.14 12.30
CA ARG A 186 28.45 37.78 11.07
C ARG A 186 29.15 36.65 10.33
N LEU A 187 28.36 35.77 9.73
CA LEU A 187 28.84 34.62 8.97
C LEU A 187 28.26 34.65 7.56
N GLU A 188 29.13 34.73 6.55
CA GLU A 188 28.73 34.41 5.18
C GLU A 188 28.80 32.91 4.95
N ILE A 189 27.69 32.35 4.46
CA ILE A 189 27.58 30.97 3.99
C ILE A 189 27.30 31.04 2.50
N ARG A 190 28.12 30.36 1.71
CA ARG A 190 27.96 30.31 0.26
C ARG A 190 28.21 28.92 -0.32
N ILE A 191 27.69 28.72 -1.51
CA ILE A 191 28.06 27.60 -2.39
C ILE A 191 29.21 28.09 -3.26
N GLN A 192 30.35 27.39 -3.27
CA GLN A 192 31.48 27.73 -4.14
C GLN A 192 31.11 27.50 -5.61
N GLY A 193 31.69 28.31 -6.50
CA GLY A 193 31.51 28.18 -7.93
C GLY A 193 32.11 26.88 -8.48
N ALA A 194 31.57 26.38 -9.59
CA ALA A 194 31.98 25.09 -10.17
C ALA A 194 33.47 25.02 -10.59
N GLU A 195 34.08 26.17 -10.88
CA GLU A 195 35.50 26.29 -11.26
C GLU A 195 36.44 26.55 -10.08
N GLU A 196 35.92 26.79 -8.87
CA GLU A 196 36.73 27.07 -7.68
C GLU A 196 37.09 25.76 -6.96
N GLU A 197 38.37 25.60 -6.60
CA GLU A 197 38.86 24.37 -5.98
C GLU A 197 38.54 24.34 -4.48
N GLY A 198 37.58 23.48 -4.10
CA GLY A 198 37.43 23.03 -2.72
C GLY A 198 36.64 23.93 -1.79
N PRO A 199 36.44 23.46 -0.54
CA PRO A 199 35.79 24.27 0.46
C PRO A 199 36.67 25.45 0.85
N LEU A 200 36.06 26.63 0.99
CA LEU A 200 36.73 27.83 1.45
C LEU A 200 36.36 28.11 2.90
N PHE A 201 37.36 28.26 3.76
CA PHE A 201 37.17 28.70 5.14
C PHE A 201 38.05 29.93 5.35
N THR A 202 37.43 31.11 5.52
CA THR A 202 38.15 32.38 5.63
C THR A 202 37.71 33.17 6.86
N ALA A 203 38.65 33.87 7.49
CA ALA A 203 38.39 34.85 8.53
C ALA A 203 38.79 36.26 8.05
N ASP A 204 37.87 37.22 8.14
CA ASP A 204 38.19 38.64 7.92
C ASP A 204 39.05 39.20 9.06
N GLN A 205 39.71 40.34 8.83
CA GLN A 205 40.52 41.02 9.86
C GLN A 205 39.71 41.42 11.11
N THR A 206 38.39 41.54 10.97
CA THR A 206 37.47 41.86 12.06
C THR A 206 36.91 40.64 12.78
N ALA A 207 37.21 39.43 12.31
CA ALA A 207 36.72 38.19 12.90
C ALA A 207 37.28 37.94 14.29
N SER A 208 36.48 37.27 15.11
CA SER A 208 36.84 36.83 16.47
C SER A 208 37.85 35.68 16.49
N LEU A 209 37.88 34.86 15.44
CA LEU A 209 38.82 33.75 15.25
C LEU A 209 39.84 34.11 14.16
N SER A 210 41.07 33.63 14.32
CA SER A 210 42.08 33.68 13.27
C SER A 210 41.73 32.75 12.09
N GLN A 211 42.39 32.99 10.96
CA GLN A 211 42.26 32.17 9.74
C GLN A 211 42.47 30.67 10.01
N ASP A 212 43.48 30.31 10.81
CA ASP A 212 43.80 28.92 11.13
C ASP A 212 42.74 28.31 12.05
N GLU A 213 42.24 29.08 13.03
CA GLU A 213 41.19 28.63 13.95
C GLU A 213 39.86 28.35 13.23
N VAL A 214 39.46 29.20 12.29
CA VAL A 214 38.25 28.98 11.46
C VAL A 214 38.41 27.73 10.60
N SER A 215 39.58 27.56 9.96
CA SER A 215 39.85 26.38 9.14
C SER A 215 39.82 25.08 9.97
N GLN A 216 40.47 25.08 11.13
CA GLN A 216 40.47 23.95 12.06
C GLN A 216 39.06 23.62 12.56
N LEU A 217 38.28 24.63 12.95
CA LEU A 217 36.90 24.47 13.40
C LEU A 217 36.03 23.84 12.29
N ALA A 218 36.18 24.32 11.06
CA ALA A 218 35.43 23.81 9.92
C ALA A 218 35.77 22.35 9.62
N TRP A 219 37.05 21.98 9.54
CA TRP A 219 37.45 20.59 9.28
C TRP A 219 36.99 19.64 10.40
N ASN A 220 37.12 20.05 11.66
CA ASN A 220 36.56 19.27 12.79
C ASN A 220 35.04 19.09 12.68
N SER A 221 34.34 20.10 12.17
CA SER A 221 32.88 20.05 11.97
C SER A 221 32.49 19.17 10.80
N ILE A 222 33.32 19.07 9.76
CA ILE A 222 33.18 18.08 8.67
C ILE A 222 33.31 16.67 9.24
N ASP A 223 34.33 16.41 10.06
CA ASP A 223 34.51 15.10 10.70
C ASP A 223 33.27 14.72 11.52
N ALA A 224 32.74 15.65 12.30
CA ALA A 224 31.51 15.45 13.06
C ALA A 224 30.26 15.21 12.17
N ALA A 225 30.21 15.77 10.95
CA ALA A 225 29.11 15.54 10.00
C ALA A 225 29.10 14.12 9.42
N TYR A 226 30.30 13.56 9.25
CA TYR A 226 30.48 12.23 8.67
C TYR A 226 30.66 11.14 9.73
N ASP A 227 30.64 11.48 11.01
CA ASP A 227 30.42 10.50 12.07
C ASP A 227 29.06 9.80 11.87
N PRO A 228 28.97 8.47 12.07
CA PRO A 228 27.70 7.77 11.97
C PRO A 228 26.78 8.20 13.11
N PRO A 229 25.48 8.49 12.86
CA PRO A 229 24.56 8.96 13.88
C PRO A 229 24.35 7.94 15.00
N LYS A 230 24.52 6.64 14.68
CA LYS A 230 24.52 5.54 15.63
C LYS A 230 25.62 4.56 15.25
N THR A 231 26.48 4.24 16.21
CA THR A 231 27.45 3.16 16.06
C THR A 231 26.82 1.85 16.53
N PRO A 232 26.78 0.79 15.71
CA PRO A 232 26.27 -0.52 16.14
C PRO A 232 27.17 -1.13 17.22
N ILE A 233 26.60 -1.96 18.09
CA ILE A 233 27.38 -2.75 19.04
C ILE A 233 27.91 -3.97 18.28
N CYS A 234 29.23 -4.13 18.21
CA CYS A 234 29.85 -5.30 17.59
C CYS A 234 30.49 -6.17 18.68
N ALA A 235 29.93 -7.36 18.91
CA ALA A 235 30.41 -8.26 19.95
C ALA A 235 31.87 -8.68 19.69
N ALA A 236 32.67 -8.83 20.75
CA ALA A 236 34.13 -9.00 20.67
C ALA A 236 34.57 -10.31 19.99
N ASP A 237 33.68 -11.30 19.97
CA ASP A 237 33.86 -12.62 19.36
C ASP A 237 33.55 -12.64 17.85
N VAL A 238 32.96 -11.57 17.30
CA VAL A 238 32.73 -11.47 15.85
C VAL A 238 34.06 -11.25 15.15
N SER A 239 34.46 -12.24 14.34
CA SER A 239 35.65 -12.23 13.50
C SER A 239 35.45 -13.11 12.27
N LEU A 240 36.11 -12.79 11.16
CA LEU A 240 36.23 -13.67 10.00
C LEU A 240 37.69 -14.05 9.84
N SER A 241 38.00 -15.35 9.82
CA SER A 241 39.36 -15.86 9.57
C SER A 241 39.80 -15.58 8.15
N SER A 242 41.11 -15.62 7.88
CA SER A 242 41.65 -15.54 6.53
C SER A 242 41.00 -16.60 5.61
N GLY A 243 40.47 -16.16 4.48
CA GLY A 243 39.72 -16.96 3.51
C GLY A 243 38.21 -17.08 3.79
N GLU A 244 37.72 -16.58 4.92
CA GLU A 244 36.27 -16.56 5.21
C GLU A 244 35.57 -15.35 4.58
N ILE A 245 34.31 -15.57 4.24
CA ILE A 245 33.43 -14.62 3.56
C ILE A 245 32.14 -14.41 4.34
N PHE A 246 31.52 -13.24 4.15
CA PHE A 246 30.18 -12.92 4.60
C PHE A 246 29.37 -12.35 3.42
N PRO A 247 28.12 -12.78 3.21
CA PRO A 247 27.43 -13.89 3.86
C PRO A 247 28.16 -15.23 3.66
N PRO A 248 28.04 -16.19 4.60
CA PRO A 248 28.81 -17.44 4.56
C PRO A 248 28.43 -18.38 3.40
N ASP A 249 27.26 -18.18 2.81
CA ASP A 249 26.73 -18.90 1.65
C ASP A 249 27.05 -18.23 0.30
N ALA A 250 27.73 -17.07 0.33
CA ALA A 250 28.17 -16.39 -0.88
C ALA A 250 29.19 -17.24 -1.66
N VAL A 251 29.18 -17.13 -2.99
CA VAL A 251 30.23 -17.74 -3.84
C VAL A 251 31.38 -16.75 -4.05
N ASP A 252 30.99 -15.52 -4.37
CA ASP A 252 31.85 -14.35 -4.61
C ASP A 252 31.05 -13.08 -4.31
N ALA A 253 31.69 -11.92 -4.44
CA ALA A 253 31.05 -10.64 -4.16
C ALA A 253 29.88 -10.37 -5.11
N GLU A 254 30.08 -10.65 -6.41
CA GLU A 254 29.14 -10.41 -7.49
C GLU A 254 27.85 -11.22 -7.33
N SER A 255 27.92 -12.44 -6.78
CA SER A 255 26.74 -13.26 -6.47
C SER A 255 25.83 -12.65 -5.41
N ILE A 256 26.34 -11.75 -4.57
CA ILE A 256 25.60 -11.10 -3.48
C ILE A 256 25.21 -9.67 -3.84
N VAL A 257 26.11 -8.93 -4.46
CA VAL A 257 25.96 -7.50 -4.71
C VAL A 257 25.64 -7.14 -6.16
N GLY A 258 25.60 -8.14 -7.05
CA GLY A 258 25.49 -7.97 -8.50
C GLY A 258 26.83 -7.58 -9.13
N LYS A 259 27.04 -8.04 -10.36
CA LYS A 259 28.22 -7.77 -11.20
C LYS A 259 28.35 -6.30 -11.57
N LEU A 260 29.56 -5.91 -11.97
CA LEU A 260 29.80 -4.66 -12.70
C LEU A 260 28.82 -4.54 -13.87
N HIS A 261 28.20 -3.36 -14.01
CA HIS A 261 27.38 -3.10 -15.20
C HIS A 261 28.18 -2.40 -16.29
N LEU A 262 28.62 -1.18 -16.00
CA LEU A 262 29.50 -0.39 -16.84
C LEU A 262 30.53 0.28 -15.93
N PRO A 263 31.82 0.33 -16.32
CA PRO A 263 32.83 1.13 -15.65
C PRO A 263 32.43 2.61 -15.61
N ILE A 264 32.57 3.25 -14.46
CA ILE A 264 32.41 4.69 -14.30
C ILE A 264 33.78 5.35 -14.47
N THR A 265 33.87 6.29 -15.42
CA THR A 265 35.10 7.05 -15.70
C THR A 265 34.88 8.53 -15.47
N ARG A 266 35.94 9.32 -15.28
CA ARG A 266 35.82 10.78 -15.14
C ARG A 266 35.19 11.48 -16.35
N ASN A 267 35.27 10.86 -17.52
CA ASN A 267 34.66 11.37 -18.75
C ASN A 267 33.15 11.12 -18.79
N ASP A 268 32.66 10.11 -18.07
CA ASP A 268 31.23 9.92 -17.82
C ASP A 268 30.78 10.83 -16.67
N THR A 269 30.65 12.12 -16.97
CA THR A 269 30.29 13.13 -15.97
C THR A 269 28.95 12.86 -15.28
N THR A 270 28.03 12.10 -15.90
CA THR A 270 26.72 11.82 -15.32
C THR A 270 26.82 10.71 -14.28
N ASP A 271 27.39 9.56 -14.62
CA ASP A 271 27.55 8.46 -13.65
C ASP A 271 28.63 8.77 -12.60
N PHE A 272 29.69 9.48 -12.98
CA PHE A 272 30.71 9.92 -12.02
C PHE A 272 30.18 10.91 -10.99
N ALA A 273 29.23 11.78 -11.37
CA ALA A 273 28.54 12.68 -10.45
C ALA A 273 27.66 11.95 -9.42
N ARG A 274 27.24 10.70 -9.69
CA ARG A 274 26.46 9.88 -8.75
C ARG A 274 27.31 9.31 -7.62
N LEU A 275 28.63 9.18 -7.83
CA LEU A 275 29.55 8.80 -6.76
C LEU A 275 29.68 9.94 -5.74
N VAL A 276 30.03 9.57 -4.51
CA VAL A 276 30.30 10.48 -3.41
C VAL A 276 31.77 10.44 -3.04
N GLN A 277 32.28 11.54 -2.48
CA GLN A 277 33.64 11.59 -1.94
C GLN A 277 33.60 11.70 -0.42
N TYR A 278 34.36 10.87 0.29
CA TYR A 278 34.48 10.96 1.74
C TYR A 278 35.39 12.13 2.17
N PRO A 279 34.88 13.15 2.87
CA PRO A 279 35.65 14.37 3.17
C PRO A 279 36.39 14.32 4.51
N GLY A 280 36.05 13.39 5.39
CA GLY A 280 36.54 13.32 6.76
C GLY A 280 37.96 12.77 6.89
N SER A 281 38.45 12.78 8.14
CA SER A 281 39.78 12.36 8.55
C SER A 281 39.78 11.10 9.44
N LEU A 282 38.59 10.61 9.84
CA LEU A 282 38.46 9.39 10.66
C LEU A 282 39.01 8.15 9.93
N ILE A 283 38.94 8.17 8.61
CA ILE A 283 39.45 7.13 7.71
C ILE A 283 40.70 7.68 7.01
N ALA A 284 41.75 6.87 6.96
CA ALA A 284 42.96 7.14 6.20
C ALA A 284 42.84 6.52 4.79
N PHE A 285 43.53 7.12 3.82
CA PHE A 285 43.55 6.68 2.43
C PHE A 285 45.01 6.64 1.95
N GLU A 286 45.40 5.59 1.24
CA GLU A 286 46.75 5.47 0.67
C GLU A 286 46.93 6.48 -0.47
N ASN A 287 45.95 6.58 -1.38
CA ASN A 287 45.90 7.53 -2.49
C ASN A 287 47.21 7.49 -3.31
N GLU A 288 47.65 6.28 -3.67
CA GLU A 288 48.85 6.01 -4.46
C GLU A 288 48.83 6.71 -5.82
N GLU A 289 47.62 6.97 -6.35
CA GLU A 289 47.41 7.64 -7.63
C GLU A 289 47.90 9.08 -7.59
N ARG A 290 48.13 9.69 -6.41
CA ARG A 290 48.65 11.08 -6.28
C ARG A 290 49.92 11.36 -7.08
N SER A 291 50.68 10.32 -7.41
CA SER A 291 51.92 10.42 -8.18
C SER A 291 51.78 9.97 -9.62
N ALA A 292 50.59 9.50 -10.02
CA ALA A 292 50.28 9.12 -11.38
C ALA A 292 50.28 10.35 -12.31
N ALA A 293 50.82 10.15 -13.50
CA ALA A 293 50.80 11.14 -14.57
C ALA A 293 49.42 11.25 -15.25
N TRP A 294 48.47 10.41 -14.84
CA TRP A 294 47.16 10.27 -15.44
C TRP A 294 46.06 10.29 -14.36
N CYS A 295 45.00 11.07 -14.61
CA CYS A 295 43.82 11.26 -13.75
C CYS A 295 42.59 11.44 -14.66
N GLY A 296 42.13 10.37 -15.28
CA GLY A 296 41.02 10.36 -16.24
C GLY A 296 41.35 10.82 -17.66
N VAL A 297 42.40 11.64 -17.85
CA VAL A 297 42.85 12.15 -19.15
C VAL A 297 44.38 12.21 -19.24
N GLU A 298 44.90 12.14 -20.46
CA GLU A 298 46.31 12.32 -20.77
C GLU A 298 46.80 13.71 -20.30
N ASP A 299 48.00 13.79 -19.75
CA ASP A 299 48.65 15.00 -19.20
C ASP A 299 48.03 15.62 -17.93
N ARG A 300 47.25 14.85 -17.16
CA ARG A 300 46.67 15.32 -15.89
C ARG A 300 47.15 14.50 -14.71
N SER A 301 47.86 15.13 -13.79
CA SER A 301 48.22 14.51 -12.50
C SER A 301 47.02 14.42 -11.57
N CYS A 302 46.92 13.31 -10.83
CA CYS A 302 45.94 13.15 -9.77
C CYS A 302 46.19 14.12 -8.62
N VAL A 303 45.13 14.36 -7.85
CA VAL A 303 45.19 15.26 -6.70
C VAL A 303 45.67 14.50 -5.46
N ASP A 304 46.51 15.14 -4.64
CA ASP A 304 46.86 14.60 -3.32
C ASP A 304 45.76 14.94 -2.30
N CYS A 305 45.01 13.94 -1.86
CA CYS A 305 44.00 14.05 -0.81
C CYS A 305 44.35 13.25 0.46
N THR A 306 45.63 13.03 0.75
CA THR A 306 46.02 12.25 1.94
C THR A 306 45.59 12.92 3.25
N ALA A 307 45.71 14.26 3.35
CA ALA A 307 45.30 15.01 4.54
C ALA A 307 43.77 15.24 4.59
N HIS A 308 43.22 15.87 3.54
CA HIS A 308 41.80 16.18 3.40
C HIS A 308 41.38 16.03 1.94
N MET A 309 40.08 15.92 1.69
CA MET A 309 39.60 16.07 0.31
C MET A 309 39.96 17.44 -0.25
N LYS A 310 40.05 17.54 -1.56
CA LYS A 310 40.37 18.80 -2.24
C LYS A 310 39.14 19.58 -2.63
N GLY A 311 38.10 18.92 -3.09
CA GLY A 311 36.78 19.50 -3.33
C GLY A 311 35.81 18.45 -3.88
N PHE A 312 34.51 18.75 -3.83
CA PHE A 312 33.47 17.87 -4.38
C PHE A 312 33.29 17.97 -5.89
N ALA A 313 33.78 19.06 -6.50
CA ALA A 313 33.81 19.23 -7.94
C ALA A 313 34.45 18.00 -8.61
N LEU A 314 33.90 17.53 -9.73
CA LEU A 314 34.30 16.26 -10.36
C LEU A 314 35.80 16.22 -10.70
N ASN A 315 36.35 17.36 -11.11
CA ASN A 315 37.77 17.50 -11.39
C ASN A 315 38.65 17.42 -10.11
N SER A 316 38.11 17.67 -8.93
CA SER A 316 38.88 17.75 -7.67
C SER A 316 38.78 16.49 -6.81
N ARG A 317 38.10 15.45 -7.32
CA ARG A 317 37.89 14.18 -6.61
C ARG A 317 39.11 13.28 -6.65
N CYS A 318 39.48 12.74 -5.50
CA CYS A 318 40.49 11.68 -5.40
C CYS A 318 39.87 10.30 -5.55
N ALA A 319 40.60 9.39 -6.22
CA ALA A 319 40.08 8.09 -6.65
C ALA A 319 39.58 7.26 -5.45
N ASP A 320 40.47 6.98 -4.51
CA ASP A 320 40.20 6.25 -3.27
C ASP A 320 39.15 6.84 -2.34
N ARG A 321 38.97 8.16 -2.36
CA ARG A 321 37.93 8.82 -1.57
C ARG A 321 36.58 8.76 -2.26
N THR A 322 36.54 8.47 -3.56
CA THR A 322 35.34 8.43 -4.38
C THR A 322 34.77 7.02 -4.39
N MET A 323 33.46 6.91 -4.19
CA MET A 323 32.78 5.64 -4.02
C MET A 323 31.26 5.80 -4.16
N SER A 324 30.53 4.70 -4.25
CA SER A 324 29.09 4.69 -4.11
C SER A 324 28.69 5.14 -2.70
N ALA A 325 27.54 5.82 -2.57
CA ALA A 325 27.07 6.29 -1.28
C ALA A 325 26.83 5.17 -0.25
N ARG A 326 26.52 3.95 -0.73
CA ARG A 326 26.37 2.77 0.12
C ARG A 326 27.68 2.35 0.74
N LEU A 327 28.73 2.24 -0.07
CA LEU A 327 30.08 1.90 0.39
C LEU A 327 30.59 2.93 1.40
N MET A 328 30.38 4.23 1.14
CA MET A 328 30.71 5.29 2.09
C MET A 328 29.99 5.10 3.44
N GLY A 329 28.72 4.71 3.43
CA GLY A 329 27.95 4.42 4.65
C GLY A 329 28.57 3.31 5.50
N PHE A 330 29.01 2.22 4.86
CA PHE A 330 29.71 1.12 5.53
C PHE A 330 31.04 1.58 6.11
N LEU A 331 31.86 2.25 5.31
CA LEU A 331 33.18 2.71 5.71
C LEU A 331 33.14 3.72 6.85
N ARG A 332 32.17 4.65 6.85
CA ARG A 332 31.93 5.57 7.96
C ARG A 332 31.66 4.86 9.28
N THR A 333 30.78 3.85 9.23
CA THR A 333 30.42 3.05 10.40
C THR A 333 31.59 2.20 10.88
N LEU A 334 32.29 1.55 9.95
CA LEU A 334 33.47 0.73 10.22
C LEU A 334 34.63 1.55 10.79
N GLY A 335 34.92 2.72 10.21
CA GLY A 335 35.93 3.64 10.72
C GLY A 335 35.68 4.05 12.15
N LYS A 336 34.41 4.30 12.52
CA LYS A 336 34.03 4.58 13.90
C LYS A 336 34.24 3.38 14.82
N LEU A 337 33.85 2.18 14.40
CA LEU A 337 34.10 0.93 15.14
C LEU A 337 35.59 0.72 15.41
N VAL A 338 36.43 0.89 14.37
CA VAL A 338 37.89 0.79 14.46
C VAL A 338 38.44 1.79 15.47
N SER A 339 38.03 3.06 15.41
CA SER A 339 38.50 4.09 16.34
C SER A 339 38.12 3.82 17.80
N ASN A 340 36.98 3.16 18.03
CA ASN A 340 36.51 2.80 19.36
C ASN A 340 37.23 1.55 19.91
N GLU A 341 37.43 0.55 19.05
CA GLU A 341 38.09 -0.71 19.42
C GLU A 341 39.59 -0.50 19.67
N TRP A 342 40.25 0.30 18.82
CA TRP A 342 41.68 0.54 18.86
C TRP A 342 41.98 2.05 18.86
N PRO A 343 42.01 2.69 20.05
CA PRO A 343 42.31 4.10 20.17
C PRO A 343 43.66 4.47 19.51
N GLY A 344 43.64 5.43 18.59
CA GLY A 344 44.81 5.88 17.83
C GLY A 344 45.07 5.12 16.52
N VAL A 345 44.31 4.06 16.23
CA VAL A 345 44.34 3.35 14.94
C VAL A 345 43.15 3.83 14.08
N LYS A 346 43.40 4.04 12.80
CA LYS A 346 42.37 4.39 11.81
C LYS A 346 42.13 3.21 10.85
N LEU A 347 40.92 3.15 10.32
CA LEU A 347 40.65 2.37 9.12
C LEU A 347 41.48 2.96 7.98
N LEU A 348 42.20 2.12 7.25
CA LEU A 348 42.96 2.52 6.06
C LEU A 348 42.27 1.91 4.84
N VAL A 349 41.86 2.76 3.90
CA VAL A 349 41.43 2.35 2.56
C VAL A 349 42.66 2.35 1.67
N LEU A 350 42.98 1.17 1.14
CA LEU A 350 44.08 0.98 0.20
C LEU A 350 43.63 1.18 -1.25
N GLU A 351 42.35 0.95 -1.54
CA GLU A 351 41.79 1.06 -2.88
C GLU A 351 40.26 1.22 -2.73
N ALA A 352 39.62 2.12 -3.48
CA ALA A 352 38.16 2.16 -3.60
C ALA A 352 37.65 2.27 -5.04
N TRP A 353 37.40 3.46 -5.58
CA TRP A 353 37.06 3.58 -6.99
C TRP A 353 38.34 3.64 -7.82
N ASP A 354 38.46 2.68 -8.74
CA ASP A 354 39.59 2.54 -9.66
C ASP A 354 39.17 3.05 -11.05
N GLU A 355 40.08 3.72 -11.76
CA GLU A 355 39.85 4.30 -13.07
C GLU A 355 40.90 3.84 -14.11
N PRO A 356 40.54 3.66 -15.41
CA PRO A 356 41.45 3.06 -16.40
C PRO A 356 42.64 3.95 -16.81
N HIS A 357 43.88 3.65 -16.42
CA HIS A 357 45.05 4.52 -16.66
C HIS A 357 45.78 4.33 -18.01
N ASP A 358 46.70 5.25 -18.35
CA ASP A 358 47.54 5.10 -19.55
C ASP A 358 48.42 3.83 -19.49
N GLY A 359 48.40 3.05 -20.56
CA GLY A 359 49.04 1.72 -20.64
C GLY A 359 48.18 0.53 -20.18
N SER A 360 47.02 0.78 -19.58
CA SER A 360 46.00 -0.26 -19.35
C SER A 360 45.29 -0.58 -20.68
N ALA A 361 44.72 -1.80 -20.81
CA ALA A 361 43.74 -2.00 -21.87
C ALA A 361 42.60 -1.01 -21.60
N HIS A 362 42.26 -0.15 -22.57
CA HIS A 362 41.40 1.04 -22.42
C HIS A 362 40.00 0.85 -21.79
N THR A 363 39.71 -0.33 -21.25
CA THR A 363 38.48 -0.74 -20.58
C THR A 363 38.64 -1.08 -19.08
N ASP A 364 39.86 -1.35 -18.58
CA ASP A 364 40.11 -1.85 -17.22
C ASP A 364 41.30 -1.10 -16.57
N GLY A 365 41.18 -0.65 -15.32
CA GLY A 365 42.28 -0.10 -14.49
C GLY A 365 43.20 -1.17 -13.90
N ASP A 366 43.66 -1.00 -12.66
CA ASP A 366 44.58 -1.92 -11.98
C ASP A 366 43.87 -3.20 -11.47
N GLN A 367 42.54 -3.24 -11.49
CA GLN A 367 41.76 -4.41 -11.10
C GLN A 367 41.50 -5.42 -12.24
N PRO A 368 41.12 -6.67 -11.93
CA PRO A 368 40.65 -7.61 -12.94
C PRO A 368 39.41 -7.10 -13.70
N ALA A 369 39.24 -7.55 -14.95
CA ALA A 369 38.05 -7.24 -15.74
C ALA A 369 36.76 -7.64 -15.00
N GLY A 370 35.78 -6.73 -14.99
CA GLY A 370 34.52 -6.94 -14.26
C GLY A 370 34.54 -6.52 -12.78
N SER A 371 35.65 -5.96 -12.29
CA SER A 371 35.80 -5.52 -10.90
C SER A 371 34.77 -4.46 -10.49
N LEU A 372 34.23 -4.61 -9.29
CA LEU A 372 33.30 -3.66 -8.65
C LEU A 372 33.95 -2.33 -8.24
N HIS A 373 35.29 -2.28 -8.21
CA HIS A 373 36.04 -1.03 -8.00
C HIS A 373 35.74 -0.01 -9.11
N TYR A 374 35.50 -0.47 -10.36
CA TYR A 374 35.25 0.41 -11.51
C TYR A 374 33.95 1.22 -11.44
N GLU A 375 33.03 0.89 -10.54
CA GLU A 375 31.82 1.68 -10.27
C GLU A 375 31.75 2.12 -8.79
N GLY A 376 32.88 2.10 -8.09
CA GLY A 376 33.01 2.56 -6.70
C GLY A 376 32.21 1.73 -5.69
N ARG A 377 31.98 0.44 -5.99
CA ARG A 377 31.20 -0.48 -5.14
C ARG A 377 32.05 -1.46 -4.35
N ALA A 378 33.38 -1.41 -4.44
CA ALA A 378 34.28 -2.22 -3.64
C ALA A 378 35.38 -1.38 -2.98
N ALA A 379 35.97 -1.93 -1.92
CA ALA A 379 37.15 -1.36 -1.28
C ALA A 379 38.08 -2.44 -0.72
N LYS A 380 39.40 -2.16 -0.77
CA LYS A 380 40.44 -2.92 -0.06
C LYS A 380 40.81 -2.17 1.22
N LEU A 381 40.78 -2.87 2.34
CA LEU A 381 40.90 -2.28 3.67
C LEU A 381 42.05 -2.87 4.48
N ALA A 382 42.70 -2.00 5.22
CA ALA A 382 43.72 -2.32 6.20
C ALA A 382 43.56 -1.42 7.44
N LEU A 383 44.56 -1.43 8.31
CA LEU A 383 44.65 -0.54 9.47
C LEU A 383 45.89 0.34 9.36
N SER A 384 45.78 1.57 9.85
CA SER A 384 46.85 2.57 9.76
C SER A 384 48.14 2.19 10.52
N ASP A 385 48.08 1.20 11.40
CA ASP A 385 49.24 0.67 12.13
C ASP A 385 49.91 -0.54 11.45
N GLY A 386 49.34 -1.03 10.34
CA GLY A 386 49.86 -2.16 9.57
C GLY A 386 49.76 -3.52 10.25
N ASP A 387 49.03 -3.64 11.37
CA ASP A 387 48.95 -4.88 12.13
C ASP A 387 47.97 -5.89 11.50
N VAL A 388 48.51 -6.77 10.66
CA VAL A 388 47.73 -7.82 9.98
C VAL A 388 47.02 -8.79 10.93
N SER A 389 47.49 -8.93 12.18
CA SER A 389 46.85 -9.82 13.16
C SER A 389 45.46 -9.36 13.58
N LYS A 390 45.14 -8.07 13.33
CA LYS A 390 43.83 -7.47 13.60
C LYS A 390 42.83 -7.61 12.45
N LEU A 391 43.26 -8.09 11.27
CA LEU A 391 42.38 -8.16 10.09
C LEU A 391 41.19 -9.10 10.28
N ASN A 392 41.36 -10.19 11.05
CA ASN A 392 40.23 -11.08 11.36
C ASN A 392 39.13 -10.35 12.13
N ARG A 393 39.53 -9.50 13.08
CA ARG A 393 38.61 -8.66 13.86
C ARG A 393 38.03 -7.53 13.00
N LEU A 394 38.84 -6.91 12.13
CA LEU A 394 38.38 -5.89 11.19
C LEU A 394 37.29 -6.43 10.25
N ALA A 395 37.50 -7.60 9.66
CA ALA A 395 36.52 -8.26 8.80
C ALA A 395 35.23 -8.57 9.56
N GLY A 396 35.34 -9.04 10.82
CA GLY A 396 34.19 -9.18 11.71
C GLY A 396 33.43 -7.86 11.92
N MET A 397 34.13 -6.77 12.20
CA MET A 397 33.51 -5.45 12.36
C MET A 397 32.88 -4.92 11.06
N ALA A 398 33.40 -5.27 9.89
CA ALA A 398 32.80 -4.91 8.61
C ALA A 398 31.39 -5.51 8.46
N THR A 399 31.16 -6.74 8.96
CA THR A 399 29.80 -7.32 9.01
C THR A 399 28.87 -6.55 9.97
N CYS A 400 29.39 -6.13 11.13
CA CYS A 400 28.66 -5.28 12.08
C CYS A 400 28.33 -3.89 11.51
N ALA A 401 29.17 -3.38 10.60
CA ALA A 401 28.95 -2.15 9.85
C ALA A 401 27.94 -2.32 8.69
N ALA A 402 27.30 -3.49 8.60
CA ALA A 402 26.30 -3.86 7.60
C ALA A 402 26.80 -3.88 6.15
N ALA A 403 28.10 -4.12 5.93
CA ALA A 403 28.64 -4.36 4.60
C ALA A 403 27.89 -5.53 3.91
N ASP A 404 27.52 -5.38 2.64
CA ASP A 404 26.75 -6.41 1.93
C ASP A 404 27.57 -7.66 1.66
N TYR A 405 28.88 -7.48 1.42
CA TYR A 405 29.85 -8.56 1.26
C TYR A 405 31.15 -8.21 1.97
N VAL A 406 31.76 -9.19 2.63
CA VAL A 406 33.08 -9.08 3.26
C VAL A 406 33.87 -10.34 2.94
N GLU A 407 35.13 -10.19 2.56
CA GLU A 407 36.07 -11.29 2.44
C GLU A 407 37.39 -10.92 3.12
N ASN A 408 37.87 -11.77 4.02
CA ASN A 408 39.20 -11.59 4.60
C ASN A 408 40.25 -12.27 3.72
N LYS A 409 41.04 -11.49 2.98
CA LYS A 409 42.09 -12.00 2.08
C LYS A 409 43.40 -12.36 2.81
N GLY A 410 43.51 -12.04 4.10
CA GLY A 410 44.65 -12.37 4.97
C GLY A 410 45.73 -11.28 5.03
N ASP A 411 45.90 -10.50 3.97
CA ASP A 411 46.75 -9.31 3.90
C ASP A 411 45.94 -8.00 3.84
N HIS A 412 44.67 -8.08 3.44
CA HIS A 412 43.68 -7.01 3.49
C HIS A 412 42.27 -7.59 3.67
N VAL A 413 41.30 -6.72 3.96
CA VAL A 413 39.88 -7.06 3.96
C VAL A 413 39.25 -6.45 2.70
N PHE A 414 38.62 -7.28 1.88
CA PHE A 414 37.84 -6.85 0.73
C PHE A 414 36.38 -6.70 1.14
N ILE A 415 35.74 -5.59 0.76
CA ILE A 415 34.30 -5.40 0.93
C ILE A 415 33.65 -4.97 -0.37
N ALA A 416 32.37 -5.30 -0.54
CA ALA A 416 31.57 -4.82 -1.66
C ALA A 416 30.16 -4.42 -1.24
N ALA A 417 29.56 -3.53 -2.05
CA ALA A 417 28.25 -2.94 -1.81
C ALA A 417 27.28 -3.19 -2.96
N LYS A 418 26.01 -3.43 -2.60
CA LYS A 418 24.89 -3.48 -3.55
C LYS A 418 24.71 -2.13 -4.25
N LYS A 419 24.18 -2.15 -5.46
CA LYS A 419 23.73 -0.92 -6.13
C LYS A 419 22.62 -0.26 -5.30
N GLN A 420 22.64 1.07 -5.27
CA GLN A 420 21.56 1.87 -4.71
C GLN A 420 21.41 3.16 -5.50
N ALA A 421 20.20 3.71 -5.55
CA ALA A 421 19.93 5.05 -6.01
C ALA A 421 20.19 6.06 -4.90
N GLY A 422 20.79 7.20 -5.26
CA GLY A 422 21.01 8.33 -4.37
C GLY A 422 21.90 8.05 -3.13
N VAL A 423 21.91 9.03 -2.22
CA VAL A 423 22.77 9.02 -1.03
C VAL A 423 22.19 8.19 0.12
N THR A 424 20.86 8.09 0.18
CA THR A 424 20.14 7.33 1.21
C THR A 424 19.51 6.10 0.56
N ALA A 425 19.82 4.91 1.09
CA ALA A 425 19.22 3.67 0.63
C ALA A 425 17.69 3.76 0.75
N THR A 426 17.01 3.57 -0.37
CA THR A 426 15.56 3.40 -0.43
C THR A 426 15.29 1.97 -0.86
N SER A 427 14.29 1.35 -0.25
CA SER A 427 13.94 -0.03 -0.51
C SER A 427 12.43 -0.22 -0.51
N ILE A 428 11.98 -1.23 -1.26
CA ILE A 428 10.58 -1.63 -1.31
C ILE A 428 10.46 -3.02 -0.70
N THR A 429 9.59 -3.13 0.31
CA THR A 429 9.32 -4.38 1.01
C THR A 429 8.30 -5.21 0.23
N PHE A 430 8.68 -6.46 -0.04
CA PHE A 430 7.81 -7.53 -0.52
C PHE A 430 7.57 -8.55 0.59
N ALA A 431 6.72 -9.55 0.38
CA ALA A 431 6.31 -10.48 1.44
C ALA A 431 7.46 -11.33 2.00
N ARG A 432 8.45 -11.68 1.16
CA ARG A 432 9.60 -12.53 1.53
C ARG A 432 10.96 -11.85 1.47
N THR A 433 11.05 -10.67 0.85
CA THR A 433 12.30 -9.97 0.62
C THR A 433 12.11 -8.47 0.59
N GLU A 434 13.22 -7.75 0.59
CA GLU A 434 13.28 -6.31 0.40
C GLU A 434 14.27 -6.02 -0.73
N LEU A 435 13.84 -5.23 -1.72
CA LEU A 435 14.67 -4.88 -2.86
C LEU A 435 15.11 -3.41 -2.75
N LEU A 436 16.38 -3.15 -3.03
CA LEU A 436 16.94 -1.80 -3.07
C LEU A 436 16.56 -1.11 -4.37
N VAL A 437 16.16 0.14 -4.27
CA VAL A 437 15.94 1.02 -5.41
C VAL A 437 17.29 1.37 -6.04
N VAL A 438 17.39 1.26 -7.37
CA VAL A 438 18.63 1.51 -8.13
C VAL A 438 18.40 2.45 -9.30
N GLU A 439 19.48 2.99 -9.85
CA GLU A 439 19.50 3.72 -11.12
C GLU A 439 20.35 2.97 -12.15
N PRO A 440 19.89 2.84 -13.40
CA PRO A 440 20.70 2.31 -14.49
C PRO A 440 21.80 3.32 -14.87
N PRO A 441 22.92 2.89 -15.47
CA PRO A 441 23.90 3.79 -16.05
C PRO A 441 23.25 4.78 -17.01
N ALA A 442 23.81 5.97 -17.12
CA ALA A 442 23.26 7.04 -17.95
C ALA A 442 23.09 6.62 -19.42
N ALA A 443 24.04 5.82 -19.93
CA ALA A 443 24.01 5.29 -21.29
C ALA A 443 22.79 4.38 -21.58
N GLU A 444 22.23 3.74 -20.55
CA GLU A 444 21.09 2.81 -20.68
C GLU A 444 19.80 3.36 -20.08
N ALA A 445 19.83 4.55 -19.46
CA ALA A 445 18.66 5.14 -18.82
C ALA A 445 17.47 5.30 -19.78
N ALA A 446 17.74 5.52 -21.08
CA ALA A 446 16.70 5.61 -22.10
C ALA A 446 15.85 4.33 -22.21
N GLY A 447 16.42 3.15 -21.96
CA GLY A 447 15.72 1.86 -22.01
C GLY A 447 14.72 1.65 -20.86
N TYR A 448 14.79 2.48 -19.82
CA TYR A 448 13.92 2.39 -18.63
C TYR A 448 13.11 3.67 -18.39
N GLN A 449 13.18 4.61 -19.33
CA GLN A 449 12.46 5.87 -19.25
C GLN A 449 10.95 5.61 -19.26
N LEU A 450 10.23 6.28 -18.36
CA LEU A 450 8.77 6.19 -18.33
C LEU A 450 8.16 6.88 -19.58
N PRO A 451 6.97 6.43 -20.03
CA PRO A 451 6.18 7.16 -21.02
C PRO A 451 5.98 8.62 -20.61
N SER A 452 5.80 9.52 -21.59
CA SER A 452 5.80 10.97 -21.35
C SER A 452 4.73 11.42 -20.35
N GLU A 453 3.58 10.75 -20.30
CA GLU A 453 2.52 11.03 -19.33
C GLU A 453 2.86 10.67 -17.87
N PHE A 454 3.92 9.87 -17.65
CA PHE A 454 4.38 9.41 -16.33
C PHE A 454 5.76 9.97 -15.94
N GLN A 455 6.38 10.80 -16.77
CA GLN A 455 7.64 11.47 -16.41
C GLN A 455 7.46 12.33 -15.15
N GLY A 456 8.45 12.28 -14.26
CA GLY A 456 8.38 12.95 -12.95
C GLY A 456 7.68 12.13 -11.86
N THR A 457 7.37 10.85 -12.11
CA THR A 457 6.77 9.92 -11.14
C THR A 457 7.62 8.66 -10.92
N GLU A 458 8.92 8.74 -11.22
CA GLU A 458 9.90 7.67 -11.10
C GLU A 458 10.05 7.18 -9.65
N ASP A 459 9.85 8.05 -8.67
CA ASP A 459 9.88 7.75 -7.23
C ASP A 459 8.78 6.75 -6.81
N GLN A 460 7.61 6.85 -7.44
CA GLN A 460 6.47 5.95 -7.21
C GLN A 460 6.61 4.61 -7.94
N ARG A 461 7.54 4.53 -8.88
CA ARG A 461 7.77 3.37 -9.74
C ARG A 461 9.25 3.08 -9.73
N PRO A 462 9.88 2.64 -8.63
CA PRO A 462 11.32 2.46 -8.58
C PRO A 462 11.83 1.33 -9.50
N LEU A 463 13.11 1.39 -9.88
CA LEU A 463 13.82 0.27 -10.53
C LEU A 463 14.52 -0.60 -9.47
N PHE A 464 14.61 -1.89 -9.77
CA PHE A 464 15.37 -2.89 -9.04
C PHE A 464 16.36 -3.58 -9.97
N ASP A 465 17.52 -3.99 -9.46
CA ASP A 465 18.53 -4.77 -10.21
C ASP A 465 18.20 -6.26 -10.11
N LYS A 466 17.99 -6.95 -11.24
CA LYS A 466 17.69 -8.39 -11.27
C LYS A 466 18.94 -9.27 -11.27
N ASP A 467 20.13 -8.69 -11.46
CA ASP A 467 21.37 -9.44 -11.58
C ASP A 467 21.63 -10.30 -10.32
N HIS A 468 21.84 -11.60 -10.51
CA HIS A 468 21.93 -12.62 -9.45
C HIS A 468 20.72 -12.69 -8.48
N GLN A 469 19.59 -12.08 -8.82
CA GLN A 469 18.38 -12.05 -7.97
C GLN A 469 17.19 -12.81 -8.56
N MET A 470 17.34 -13.45 -9.73
CA MET A 470 16.24 -14.08 -10.46
C MET A 470 15.46 -15.13 -9.63
N ASP A 471 16.15 -15.87 -8.75
CA ASP A 471 15.54 -16.90 -7.90
C ASP A 471 15.14 -16.38 -6.51
N VAL A 472 15.34 -15.08 -6.23
CA VAL A 472 14.91 -14.47 -4.96
C VAL A 472 13.40 -14.49 -4.88
N LEU A 473 12.90 -15.05 -3.77
CA LEU A 473 11.48 -15.12 -3.48
C LEU A 473 10.94 -13.73 -3.13
N LEU A 474 9.96 -13.27 -3.90
CA LEU A 474 9.17 -12.08 -3.62
C LEU A 474 7.98 -12.41 -2.71
N SER A 475 7.41 -13.59 -2.88
CA SER A 475 6.32 -14.16 -2.06
C SER A 475 6.49 -15.68 -1.93
N ASP A 476 5.54 -16.38 -1.29
CA ASP A 476 5.61 -17.83 -1.03
C ASP A 476 5.80 -18.68 -2.29
N ASN A 477 5.23 -18.24 -3.41
CA ASN A 477 5.23 -19.01 -4.66
C ASN A 477 5.74 -18.19 -5.84
N SER A 478 6.48 -17.10 -5.59
CA SER A 478 6.90 -16.22 -6.67
C SER A 478 8.31 -15.68 -6.54
N THR A 479 9.02 -15.61 -7.65
CA THR A 479 10.39 -15.10 -7.74
C THR A 479 10.50 -13.87 -8.64
N VAL A 480 11.63 -13.17 -8.57
CA VAL A 480 11.95 -12.05 -9.49
C VAL A 480 11.84 -12.48 -10.95
N LYS A 481 12.29 -13.69 -11.28
CA LYS A 481 12.28 -14.23 -12.65
C LYS A 481 10.92 -14.16 -13.35
N GLN A 482 9.83 -14.29 -12.62
CA GLN A 482 8.49 -14.29 -13.20
C GLN A 482 8.02 -12.91 -13.64
N PHE A 483 8.58 -11.84 -13.07
CA PHE A 483 8.12 -10.48 -13.30
C PHE A 483 9.14 -9.58 -13.98
N ALA A 484 10.42 -9.93 -13.94
CA ALA A 484 11.46 -9.16 -14.62
C ALA A 484 11.48 -9.43 -16.13
N SER A 485 11.92 -8.45 -16.90
CA SER A 485 12.19 -8.61 -18.34
C SER A 485 13.27 -9.67 -18.57
N GLU A 486 13.21 -10.34 -19.72
CA GLU A 486 14.22 -11.32 -20.14
C GLU A 486 15.56 -10.62 -20.40
N ASP A 487 15.53 -9.55 -21.20
CA ASP A 487 16.72 -8.88 -21.72
C ASP A 487 17.24 -7.74 -20.82
N GLY A 488 16.36 -7.01 -20.13
CA GLY A 488 16.72 -5.82 -19.37
C GLY A 488 17.18 -6.09 -17.94
N ARG A 489 18.41 -5.71 -17.58
CA ARG A 489 18.97 -5.89 -16.21
C ARG A 489 18.11 -5.31 -15.09
N TYR A 490 17.43 -4.18 -15.34
CA TYR A 490 16.60 -3.52 -14.32
C TYR A 490 15.12 -3.78 -14.57
N PHE A 491 14.31 -3.81 -13.52
CA PHE A 491 12.87 -4.00 -13.65
C PHE A 491 12.08 -3.20 -12.63
N ARG A 492 10.79 -2.97 -12.91
CA ARG A 492 9.83 -2.36 -11.99
C ARG A 492 8.79 -3.40 -11.58
N LEU A 493 8.35 -3.34 -10.33
CA LEU A 493 7.26 -4.19 -9.86
C LEU A 493 6.50 -3.53 -8.72
N SER A 494 5.19 -3.35 -8.90
CA SER A 494 4.29 -2.89 -7.85
C SER A 494 4.03 -4.01 -6.83
N PRO A 495 4.22 -3.76 -5.52
CA PRO A 495 3.85 -4.72 -4.48
C PRO A 495 2.37 -5.12 -4.52
N HIS A 496 1.48 -4.23 -4.98
CA HIS A 496 0.06 -4.52 -5.09
C HIS A 496 -0.23 -5.54 -6.20
N LEU A 497 0.49 -5.45 -7.32
CA LEU A 497 0.38 -6.41 -8.43
C LEU A 497 0.83 -7.80 -7.98
N LEU A 498 1.93 -7.89 -7.24
CA LEU A 498 2.42 -9.14 -6.65
C LEU A 498 1.41 -9.76 -5.69
N LEU A 499 0.80 -8.94 -4.81
CA LEU A 499 -0.21 -9.43 -3.87
C LEU A 499 -1.48 -9.92 -4.59
N CYS A 500 -1.87 -9.28 -5.69
CA CYS A 500 -2.94 -9.76 -6.56
C CYS A 500 -2.60 -11.15 -7.14
N TYR A 501 -1.38 -11.34 -7.68
CA TYR A 501 -0.93 -12.65 -8.16
C TYR A 501 -0.95 -13.72 -7.06
N GLN A 502 -0.53 -13.36 -5.84
CA GLN A 502 -0.54 -14.29 -4.71
C GLN A 502 -1.96 -14.68 -4.28
N ASP A 503 -2.91 -13.74 -4.27
CA ASP A 503 -4.31 -14.04 -3.98
C ASP A 503 -4.92 -14.98 -5.02
N LEU A 504 -4.61 -14.78 -6.30
CA LEU A 504 -5.04 -15.66 -7.40
C LEU A 504 -4.55 -17.10 -7.21
N ILE A 505 -3.26 -17.28 -6.89
CA ILE A 505 -2.72 -18.62 -6.61
C ILE A 505 -3.41 -19.23 -5.39
N ASN A 506 -3.56 -18.45 -4.31
CA ASN A 506 -4.21 -18.93 -3.10
C ASN A 506 -5.66 -19.35 -3.36
N GLN A 507 -6.37 -18.58 -4.18
CA GLN A 507 -7.73 -18.87 -4.60
C GLN A 507 -7.81 -20.18 -5.36
N GLU A 508 -6.96 -20.43 -6.37
CA GLU A 508 -6.96 -21.71 -7.09
C GLU A 508 -6.51 -22.90 -6.21
N ARG A 509 -5.61 -22.66 -5.24
CA ARG A 509 -5.23 -23.68 -4.26
C ARG A 509 -6.40 -24.14 -3.38
N LYS A 510 -7.39 -23.27 -3.09
CA LYS A 510 -8.59 -23.65 -2.31
C LYS A 510 -9.38 -24.79 -2.98
N TRP A 511 -9.32 -24.88 -4.30
CA TRP A 511 -10.09 -25.81 -5.12
C TRP A 511 -9.39 -27.15 -5.38
N SER A 512 -8.10 -27.25 -5.03
CA SER A 512 -7.30 -28.45 -5.26
C SER A 512 -7.57 -29.52 -4.20
N LEU A 513 -8.03 -30.69 -4.63
CA LEU A 513 -8.13 -31.90 -3.80
C LEU A 513 -6.73 -32.38 -3.41
N ALA A 514 -6.20 -31.91 -2.27
CA ALA A 514 -5.09 -32.42 -1.47
C ALA A 514 -3.77 -32.90 -2.13
N ASN A 515 -3.59 -32.96 -3.46
CA ASN A 515 -2.40 -33.52 -4.13
C ASN A 515 -2.16 -33.07 -5.59
N SER A 516 -2.88 -32.09 -6.16
CA SER A 516 -2.59 -31.55 -7.49
C SER A 516 -2.67 -30.02 -7.51
N GLU A 517 -1.57 -29.36 -7.13
CA GLU A 517 -1.50 -27.90 -7.11
C GLU A 517 -1.58 -27.32 -8.52
N VAL A 518 -2.67 -26.59 -8.82
CA VAL A 518 -2.85 -25.86 -10.08
C VAL A 518 -1.94 -24.63 -10.04
N LYS A 519 -1.07 -24.49 -11.05
CA LYS A 519 -0.13 -23.37 -11.16
C LYS A 519 -0.63 -22.33 -12.15
N ILE A 520 -0.39 -21.06 -11.83
CA ILE A 520 -0.62 -19.91 -12.71
C ILE A 520 0.74 -19.34 -13.08
N ASN A 521 1.05 -19.29 -14.37
CA ASN A 521 2.30 -18.76 -14.90
C ASN A 521 2.13 -17.29 -15.27
N VAL A 522 3.15 -16.48 -14.99
CA VAL A 522 3.30 -15.14 -15.55
C VAL A 522 4.00 -15.29 -16.89
N ILE A 523 3.30 -15.02 -17.99
CA ILE A 523 3.88 -15.04 -19.35
C ILE A 523 4.67 -13.76 -19.59
N GLN A 524 4.14 -12.64 -19.11
CA GLN A 524 4.74 -11.32 -19.28
C GLN A 524 4.55 -10.50 -18.00
N GLY A 525 5.66 -9.94 -17.50
CA GLY A 525 5.67 -9.01 -16.38
C GLY A 525 6.07 -7.62 -16.83
N PHE A 526 7.15 -7.09 -16.26
CA PHE A 526 7.78 -5.84 -16.66
C PHE A 526 8.40 -5.92 -18.04
N LEU A 527 8.32 -4.81 -18.79
CA LEU A 527 8.99 -4.62 -20.07
C LEU A 527 9.88 -3.38 -20.02
N THR A 528 11.06 -3.47 -20.63
CA THR A 528 11.86 -2.31 -21.00
C THR A 528 11.15 -1.49 -22.07
N LYS A 529 11.62 -0.26 -22.31
CA LYS A 529 11.10 0.60 -23.37
C LYS A 529 11.24 -0.02 -24.76
N GLU A 530 12.37 -0.68 -25.03
CA GLU A 530 12.59 -1.33 -26.32
C GLU A 530 11.63 -2.50 -26.53
N GLU A 531 11.48 -3.39 -25.55
CA GLU A 531 10.52 -4.49 -25.62
C GLU A 531 9.08 -3.96 -25.76
N HIS A 532 8.74 -2.91 -25.01
CA HIS A 532 7.46 -2.24 -25.09
C HIS A 532 7.18 -1.67 -26.50
N ASP A 533 8.12 -0.93 -27.07
CA ASP A 533 7.98 -0.26 -28.36
C ASP A 533 7.94 -1.24 -29.55
N ASN A 534 8.50 -2.44 -29.37
CA ASN A 534 8.43 -3.53 -30.33
C ASN A 534 7.08 -4.27 -30.34
N ILE A 535 6.22 -4.03 -29.34
CA ILE A 535 4.85 -4.53 -29.30
C ILE A 535 3.91 -3.48 -29.95
N ASN A 536 2.77 -3.90 -30.47
CA ASN A 536 1.82 -3.02 -31.15
C ASN A 536 1.35 -1.86 -30.23
N PHE A 537 1.90 -0.67 -30.47
CA PHE A 537 1.74 0.55 -29.65
C PHE A 537 0.37 1.22 -29.69
N LEU A 538 -0.52 0.83 -30.61
CA LEU A 538 -1.88 1.39 -30.69
C LEU A 538 -2.82 0.84 -29.61
N ASP A 539 -2.26 0.04 -28.72
CA ASP A 539 -2.96 -0.83 -27.86
C ASP A 539 -2.71 -0.46 -26.39
N PRO A 540 -3.70 0.12 -25.69
CA PRO A 540 -3.56 0.55 -24.30
C PRO A 540 -3.21 -0.58 -23.32
N ARG A 541 -3.21 -1.83 -23.80
CA ARG A 541 -2.87 -3.07 -23.08
C ARG A 541 -1.40 -3.18 -22.71
N TYR A 542 -0.49 -2.61 -23.51
CA TYR A 542 0.95 -2.75 -23.28
C TYR A 542 1.59 -1.58 -22.54
N GLY A 543 0.84 -0.54 -22.18
CA GLY A 543 1.38 0.65 -21.51
C GLY A 543 1.71 0.48 -20.02
N SER A 544 1.18 -0.53 -19.33
CA SER A 544 1.37 -0.74 -17.88
C SER A 544 2.51 -1.70 -17.47
N PRO A 545 2.91 -2.70 -18.28
CA PRO A 545 4.14 -3.49 -18.07
C PRO A 545 5.40 -2.64 -17.86
N ILE A 546 5.62 -1.62 -18.69
CA ILE A 546 6.76 -0.69 -18.54
C ILE A 546 6.73 0.12 -17.23
N LEU A 547 5.57 0.21 -16.58
CA LEU A 547 5.41 0.83 -15.27
C LEU A 547 5.62 -0.17 -14.11
N GLY A 548 5.78 -1.47 -14.40
CA GLY A 548 5.77 -2.54 -13.40
C GLY A 548 4.39 -2.77 -12.78
N GLN A 549 3.33 -2.44 -13.52
CA GLN A 549 1.95 -2.39 -13.03
C GLN A 549 0.98 -3.28 -13.81
N GLY A 550 1.48 -4.05 -14.79
CA GLY A 550 0.70 -5.02 -15.56
C GLY A 550 1.39 -6.37 -15.63
N MET A 551 0.60 -7.43 -15.78
CA MET A 551 1.08 -8.79 -16.01
C MET A 551 0.09 -9.58 -16.87
N GLU A 552 0.62 -10.53 -17.63
CA GLU A 552 -0.16 -11.51 -18.38
C GLU A 552 -0.02 -12.89 -17.74
N LEU A 553 -1.16 -13.56 -17.54
CA LEU A 553 -1.27 -14.80 -16.78
C LEU A 553 -1.89 -15.91 -17.62
N THR A 554 -1.44 -17.14 -17.40
CA THR A 554 -2.06 -18.36 -17.94
C THR A 554 -2.02 -19.49 -16.93
N TYR A 555 -2.88 -20.50 -17.10
CA TYR A 555 -2.76 -21.74 -16.36
C TYR A 555 -1.62 -22.59 -16.92
N ASP A 556 -0.87 -23.24 -16.03
CA ASP A 556 0.13 -24.23 -16.43
C ASP A 556 -0.58 -25.48 -16.98
N PRO A 557 -0.39 -25.84 -18.26
CA PRO A 557 -1.08 -26.97 -18.89
C PRO A 557 -0.72 -28.32 -18.26
N GLU A 558 0.43 -28.44 -17.60
CA GLU A 558 0.85 -29.70 -16.95
C GLU A 558 0.14 -29.94 -15.61
N SER A 559 -0.37 -28.87 -14.98
CA SER A 559 -0.97 -28.92 -13.64
C SER A 559 -2.48 -28.65 -13.63
N SER A 560 -3.07 -28.37 -14.80
CA SER A 560 -4.44 -27.91 -14.93
C SER A 560 -5.29 -28.80 -15.85
N ASN A 561 -6.61 -28.66 -15.72
CA ASN A 561 -7.61 -29.32 -16.57
C ASN A 561 -8.28 -28.27 -17.46
N GLU A 562 -8.08 -28.34 -18.77
CA GLU A 562 -8.59 -27.37 -19.77
C GLU A 562 -10.11 -27.15 -19.70
N MET A 563 -10.89 -28.18 -19.35
CA MET A 563 -12.35 -28.04 -19.20
C MET A 563 -12.75 -27.12 -18.05
N THR A 564 -11.88 -26.96 -17.05
CA THR A 564 -12.13 -26.17 -15.83
C THR A 564 -11.28 -24.90 -15.77
N HIS A 565 -10.05 -24.97 -16.25
CA HIS A 565 -9.03 -23.94 -16.12
C HIS A 565 -8.82 -23.25 -17.48
N HIS A 566 -9.80 -22.45 -17.86
CA HIS A 566 -9.77 -21.64 -19.09
C HIS A 566 -9.63 -20.14 -18.75
N PRO A 567 -9.18 -19.30 -19.69
CA PRO A 567 -8.90 -17.88 -19.46
C PRO A 567 -10.07 -17.09 -18.86
N GLU A 568 -11.32 -17.35 -19.28
CA GLU A 568 -12.50 -16.68 -18.72
C GLU A 568 -12.63 -16.87 -17.19
N ARG A 569 -12.29 -18.06 -16.68
CA ARG A 569 -12.28 -18.33 -15.24
C ARG A 569 -11.20 -17.52 -14.56
N LEU A 570 -9.98 -17.49 -15.11
CA LEU A 570 -8.87 -16.75 -14.52
C LEU A 570 -9.15 -15.24 -14.49
N MET A 571 -9.75 -14.71 -15.56
CA MET A 571 -10.19 -13.31 -15.61
C MET A 571 -11.27 -13.02 -14.57
N ARG A 572 -12.22 -13.94 -14.40
CA ARG A 572 -13.24 -13.85 -13.35
C ARG A 572 -12.57 -13.77 -11.97
N GLN A 573 -11.64 -14.67 -11.66
CA GLN A 573 -10.92 -14.65 -10.39
C GLN A 573 -10.07 -13.38 -10.22
N ALA A 574 -9.46 -12.85 -11.28
CA ALA A 574 -8.71 -11.59 -11.23
C ALA A 574 -9.62 -10.41 -10.84
N LEU A 575 -10.85 -10.34 -11.36
CA LEU A 575 -11.82 -9.32 -10.93
C LEU A 575 -12.22 -9.46 -9.46
N LEU A 576 -12.33 -10.70 -8.96
CA LEU A 576 -12.75 -10.99 -7.58
C LEU A 576 -11.64 -10.70 -6.55
N GLU A 577 -10.41 -11.10 -6.85
CA GLU A 577 -9.28 -11.03 -5.92
C GLU A 577 -8.49 -9.72 -6.08
N CYS A 578 -8.13 -9.35 -7.32
CA CYS A 578 -7.29 -8.19 -7.58
C CYS A 578 -8.09 -6.87 -7.57
N GLY A 579 -9.33 -6.89 -8.04
CA GLY A 579 -10.18 -5.71 -8.13
C GLY A 579 -10.35 -4.95 -6.80
N PRO A 580 -10.87 -5.61 -5.74
CA PRO A 580 -11.00 -4.99 -4.41
C PRO A 580 -9.66 -4.50 -3.84
N ARG A 581 -8.58 -5.23 -4.08
CA ARG A 581 -7.23 -4.88 -3.63
C ARG A 581 -6.73 -3.59 -4.28
N PHE A 582 -6.86 -3.47 -5.59
CA PHE A 582 -6.44 -2.28 -6.35
C PHE A 582 -7.26 -1.06 -5.95
N ILE A 583 -8.59 -1.21 -5.80
CA ILE A 583 -9.48 -0.13 -5.38
C ILE A 583 -9.13 0.37 -3.97
N LYS A 584 -8.79 -0.53 -3.05
CA LYS A 584 -8.31 -0.15 -1.71
C LYS A 584 -6.97 0.61 -1.77
N ALA A 585 -6.13 0.32 -2.76
CA ALA A 585 -4.88 1.03 -3.02
C ALA A 585 -5.06 2.36 -3.78
N GLY A 586 -6.30 2.75 -4.11
CA GLY A 586 -6.60 4.02 -4.76
C GLY A 586 -6.50 3.99 -6.30
N VAL A 587 -6.42 2.81 -6.91
CA VAL A 587 -6.39 2.61 -8.37
C VAL A 587 -7.49 1.63 -8.80
N ASN A 588 -7.78 1.56 -10.08
CA ASN A 588 -8.74 0.61 -10.67
C ASN A 588 -8.00 -0.54 -11.37
N ILE A 589 -8.77 -1.55 -11.80
CA ILE A 589 -8.26 -2.72 -12.50
C ILE A 589 -8.52 -2.60 -14.01
N GLY A 590 -7.55 -3.00 -14.83
CA GLY A 590 -7.79 -3.40 -16.20
C GLY A 590 -7.70 -4.91 -16.35
N VAL A 591 -8.62 -5.50 -17.13
CA VAL A 591 -8.61 -6.93 -17.45
C VAL A 591 -8.80 -7.19 -18.94
N GLY A 592 -7.99 -8.08 -19.49
CA GLY A 592 -8.04 -8.47 -20.90
C GLY A 592 -8.19 -9.96 -21.07
N LEU A 593 -9.12 -10.40 -21.92
CA LEU A 593 -9.31 -11.81 -22.27
C LEU A 593 -8.67 -12.15 -23.62
N TYR A 594 -7.90 -13.23 -23.64
CA TYR A 594 -7.22 -13.77 -24.81
C TYR A 594 -7.52 -15.27 -24.95
N ASP A 595 -7.16 -15.85 -26.10
CA ASP A 595 -7.40 -17.27 -26.41
C ASP A 595 -6.84 -18.23 -25.35
N SER A 596 -5.67 -17.91 -24.78
CA SER A 596 -4.97 -18.77 -23.81
C SER A 596 -4.48 -18.06 -22.54
N SER A 597 -4.76 -16.76 -22.40
CA SER A 597 -4.21 -15.95 -21.31
C SER A 597 -5.17 -14.84 -20.87
N VAL A 598 -4.83 -14.22 -19.75
CA VAL A 598 -5.53 -13.07 -19.19
C VAL A 598 -4.53 -12.00 -18.84
N PHE A 599 -4.78 -10.78 -19.31
CA PHE A 599 -4.02 -9.62 -18.91
C PHE A 599 -4.66 -8.94 -17.70
N VAL A 600 -3.85 -8.53 -16.72
CA VAL A 600 -4.29 -7.85 -15.49
C VAL A 600 -3.36 -6.68 -15.21
N ASP A 601 -3.91 -5.49 -15.01
CA ASP A 601 -3.11 -4.33 -14.62
C ASP A 601 -3.79 -3.36 -13.65
N MET A 602 -2.97 -2.47 -13.12
CA MET A 602 -3.38 -1.33 -12.30
C MET A 602 -3.49 -0.09 -13.19
N ARG A 603 -4.63 0.62 -13.14
CA ARG A 603 -4.90 1.82 -13.95
C ARG A 603 -5.81 2.81 -13.23
N LYS A 604 -5.99 4.01 -13.79
CA LYS A 604 -6.84 5.05 -13.17
C LYS A 604 -8.34 4.70 -13.21
N ASP A 605 -8.81 4.21 -14.36
CA ASP A 605 -10.20 3.92 -14.64
C ASP A 605 -10.39 2.45 -15.02
N PHE A 606 -11.54 1.86 -14.67
CA PHE A 606 -11.83 0.48 -15.04
C PHE A 606 -11.83 0.30 -16.55
N HIS A 607 -11.20 -0.77 -17.02
CA HIS A 607 -11.21 -1.14 -18.43
C HIS A 607 -11.29 -2.65 -18.58
N ALA A 608 -12.10 -3.13 -19.53
CA ALA A 608 -12.17 -4.54 -19.89
C ALA A 608 -12.27 -4.67 -21.41
N TRP A 609 -11.61 -5.68 -21.97
CA TRP A 609 -11.54 -5.90 -23.41
C TRP A 609 -11.31 -7.38 -23.73
N VAL A 610 -11.49 -7.72 -25.00
CA VAL A 610 -11.17 -9.04 -25.58
C VAL A 610 -10.19 -8.85 -26.74
N GLU A 611 -9.35 -9.84 -27.03
CA GLU A 611 -8.47 -9.80 -28.18
C GLU A 611 -9.21 -9.96 -29.52
N ASP A 612 -10.13 -10.92 -29.57
CA ASP A 612 -10.94 -11.24 -30.74
C ASP A 612 -12.41 -11.35 -30.33
N GLY A 613 -13.31 -10.82 -31.17
CA GLY A 613 -14.76 -10.96 -31.00
C GLY A 613 -15.25 -12.42 -31.05
N ASN A 614 -14.43 -13.36 -31.53
CA ASN A 614 -14.71 -14.81 -31.44
C ASN A 614 -14.71 -15.34 -30.00
N LEU A 615 -14.10 -14.62 -29.05
CA LEU A 615 -14.14 -14.94 -27.61
C LEU A 615 -15.43 -14.47 -26.94
N LEU A 616 -16.28 -13.70 -27.64
CA LEU A 616 -17.56 -13.24 -27.11
C LEU A 616 -18.65 -14.29 -27.33
N GLY A 617 -19.64 -14.29 -26.44
CA GLY A 617 -20.82 -15.11 -26.60
C GLY A 617 -21.60 -14.77 -27.90
N PRO A 618 -22.42 -15.70 -28.43
CA PRO A 618 -23.21 -15.45 -29.63
C PRO A 618 -24.08 -14.18 -29.51
N GLY A 619 -23.74 -13.14 -30.28
CA GLY A 619 -24.46 -11.85 -30.30
C GLY A 619 -24.11 -10.89 -29.16
N GLU A 620 -23.11 -11.21 -28.33
CA GLU A 620 -22.56 -10.31 -27.31
C GLU A 620 -21.64 -9.26 -27.96
N THR A 621 -21.75 -8.00 -27.55
CA THR A 621 -20.84 -6.93 -27.98
C THR A 621 -19.73 -6.71 -26.95
N GLU A 622 -18.61 -6.09 -27.36
CA GLU A 622 -17.54 -5.72 -26.41
C GLU A 622 -18.03 -4.81 -25.28
N GLU A 623 -19.01 -3.94 -25.56
CA GLU A 623 -19.62 -3.09 -24.55
C GLU A 623 -20.47 -3.90 -23.56
N ASP A 624 -21.20 -4.93 -24.04
CA ASP A 624 -21.92 -5.85 -23.15
C ASP A 624 -20.95 -6.61 -22.25
N PHE A 625 -19.85 -7.13 -22.82
CA PHE A 625 -18.79 -7.82 -22.09
C PHE A 625 -18.17 -6.92 -21.02
N LYS A 626 -17.80 -5.69 -21.37
CA LYS A 626 -17.24 -4.70 -20.44
C LYS A 626 -18.21 -4.38 -19.30
N ASN A 627 -19.48 -4.17 -19.62
CA ASN A 627 -20.52 -3.90 -18.62
C ASN A 627 -20.75 -5.08 -17.68
N GLU A 628 -20.62 -6.31 -18.18
CA GLU A 628 -20.66 -7.51 -17.34
C GLU A 628 -19.41 -7.58 -16.44
N GLN A 629 -18.20 -7.37 -16.95
CA GLN A 629 -17.00 -7.36 -16.11
C GLN A 629 -17.05 -6.27 -15.03
N LEU A 630 -17.50 -5.06 -15.38
CA LEU A 630 -17.71 -3.97 -14.41
C LEU A 630 -18.72 -4.36 -13.33
N ARG A 631 -19.80 -5.04 -13.71
CA ARG A 631 -20.79 -5.54 -12.76
C ARG A 631 -20.13 -6.48 -11.74
N TRP A 632 -19.35 -7.44 -12.20
CA TRP A 632 -18.63 -8.36 -11.31
C TRP A 632 -17.67 -7.65 -10.38
N LEU A 633 -16.85 -6.71 -10.89
CA LEU A 633 -15.95 -5.91 -10.07
C LEU A 633 -16.69 -5.17 -8.96
N VAL A 634 -17.76 -4.44 -9.31
CA VAL A 634 -18.56 -3.69 -8.34
C VAL A 634 -19.13 -4.64 -7.27
N ARG A 635 -19.60 -5.84 -7.65
CA ARG A 635 -20.10 -6.82 -6.69
C ARG A 635 -19.01 -7.42 -5.81
N ALA A 636 -17.80 -7.60 -6.34
CA ALA A 636 -16.64 -8.09 -5.58
C ALA A 636 -16.20 -7.07 -4.53
N VAL A 637 -16.08 -5.79 -4.93
CA VAL A 637 -15.73 -4.68 -4.04
C VAL A 637 -16.74 -4.52 -2.90
N GLU A 638 -18.02 -4.76 -3.18
CA GLU A 638 -19.08 -4.74 -2.18
C GLU A 638 -19.16 -6.04 -1.33
N GLY A 639 -18.34 -7.06 -1.62
CA GLY A 639 -18.34 -8.34 -0.90
C GLY A 639 -19.63 -9.14 -1.09
N ARG A 640 -20.27 -9.04 -2.27
CA ARG A 640 -21.59 -9.63 -2.56
C ARG A 640 -21.58 -10.82 -3.51
N VAL A 641 -20.40 -11.24 -3.97
CA VAL A 641 -20.27 -12.40 -4.86
C VAL A 641 -20.36 -13.67 -4.01
N VAL A 642 -21.28 -14.57 -4.37
CA VAL A 642 -21.39 -15.88 -3.72
C VAL A 642 -20.37 -16.81 -4.36
N ASP A 643 -19.32 -17.10 -3.63
CA ASP A 643 -18.20 -17.96 -4.02
C ASP A 643 -17.80 -18.79 -2.81
N PRO A 644 -18.40 -19.98 -2.62
CA PRO A 644 -18.20 -20.75 -1.41
C PRO A 644 -16.81 -21.39 -1.37
N ILE A 645 -16.27 -21.57 -0.17
CA ILE A 645 -14.93 -22.15 0.04
C ILE A 645 -14.84 -23.58 -0.52
N ASP A 646 -15.93 -24.34 -0.43
CA ASP A 646 -16.09 -25.68 -1.03
C ASP A 646 -17.54 -25.82 -1.52
N PRO A 647 -17.84 -25.74 -2.83
CA PRO A 647 -19.18 -25.88 -3.38
C PRO A 647 -19.77 -27.25 -3.18
N VAL A 648 -18.96 -28.31 -3.20
CA VAL A 648 -19.46 -29.67 -3.02
C VAL A 648 -19.99 -29.78 -1.60
N LEU A 649 -19.19 -29.35 -0.62
CA LEU A 649 -19.63 -29.28 0.77
C LEU A 649 -20.82 -28.33 0.92
N ALA A 650 -20.74 -27.10 0.39
CA ALA A 650 -21.79 -26.09 0.48
C ALA A 650 -23.13 -26.62 -0.05
N CYS A 651 -23.13 -27.33 -1.19
CA CYS A 651 -24.33 -27.94 -1.77
C CYS A 651 -24.81 -29.18 -1.02
N SER A 652 -23.90 -29.96 -0.41
CA SER A 652 -24.28 -31.13 0.38
C SER A 652 -24.90 -30.80 1.74
N VAL A 653 -24.52 -29.67 2.36
CA VAL A 653 -24.99 -29.29 3.71
C VAL A 653 -26.11 -28.27 3.70
N SER A 654 -26.42 -27.65 2.55
CA SER A 654 -27.48 -26.65 2.48
C SER A 654 -28.84 -27.26 2.13
N TYR A 655 -29.87 -26.68 2.72
CA TYR A 655 -31.27 -26.98 2.42
C TYR A 655 -31.82 -25.88 1.53
N GLN A 656 -32.34 -26.23 0.35
CA GLN A 656 -32.97 -25.27 -0.55
C GLN A 656 -34.37 -24.87 -0.03
N PRO A 657 -34.59 -23.61 0.37
CA PRO A 657 -35.93 -23.14 0.72
C PRO A 657 -36.82 -23.10 -0.53
N LYS A 658 -38.04 -23.62 -0.43
CA LYS A 658 -39.02 -23.62 -1.53
C LYS A 658 -40.22 -22.74 -1.21
N LYS A 659 -40.90 -22.24 -2.25
CA LYS A 659 -42.22 -21.62 -2.10
C LYS A 659 -43.26 -22.71 -1.80
N GLN A 660 -44.38 -22.31 -1.20
CA GLN A 660 -45.54 -23.19 -1.00
C GLN A 660 -45.91 -23.88 -2.32
N SER A 661 -46.00 -25.21 -2.28
CA SER A 661 -46.32 -26.06 -3.43
C SER A 661 -47.05 -27.30 -2.93
N ILE A 662 -47.93 -27.83 -3.77
CA ILE A 662 -48.63 -29.09 -3.50
C ILE A 662 -47.69 -30.30 -3.56
N ASP A 663 -46.61 -30.23 -4.33
CA ASP A 663 -45.62 -31.32 -4.43
C ASP A 663 -44.46 -31.15 -3.46
N PHE A 664 -44.58 -30.23 -2.49
CA PHE A 664 -43.54 -30.02 -1.51
C PHE A 664 -43.45 -31.21 -0.57
N ASP A 665 -42.23 -31.66 -0.26
CA ASP A 665 -41.97 -32.59 0.82
C ASP A 665 -40.70 -32.15 1.56
N HIS A 666 -40.76 -32.19 2.89
CA HIS A 666 -39.66 -31.76 3.73
C HIS A 666 -38.60 -32.84 3.80
N THR A 667 -37.46 -32.58 3.17
CA THR A 667 -36.26 -33.40 3.32
C THR A 667 -35.38 -32.81 4.42
N ALA A 668 -35.04 -33.61 5.43
CA ALA A 668 -34.02 -33.23 6.41
C ALA A 668 -32.66 -33.04 5.71
N ALA A 669 -31.90 -32.03 6.12
CA ALA A 669 -30.53 -31.87 5.64
C ALA A 669 -29.67 -33.06 6.11
N SER A 670 -28.77 -33.57 5.25
CA SER A 670 -27.79 -34.57 5.67
C SER A 670 -26.90 -34.00 6.77
N SER A 671 -26.89 -34.65 7.93
CA SER A 671 -26.11 -34.22 9.09
C SER A 671 -24.61 -34.31 8.82
N ALA A 672 -23.93 -33.17 8.86
CA ALA A 672 -22.47 -33.12 8.86
C ALA A 672 -21.93 -33.41 10.28
N GLY A 673 -21.42 -34.62 10.49
CA GLY A 673 -20.52 -34.97 11.59
C GLY A 673 -21.14 -35.18 13.00
N PRO A 674 -20.45 -35.94 13.88
CA PRO A 674 -20.95 -36.24 15.21
C PRO A 674 -20.95 -34.99 16.09
N ALA A 675 -22.12 -34.64 16.64
CA ALA A 675 -22.25 -33.55 17.59
C ALA A 675 -21.34 -33.78 18.80
N VAL A 676 -20.49 -32.80 19.11
CA VAL A 676 -19.81 -32.71 20.40
C VAL A 676 -20.91 -32.66 21.47
N VAL A 677 -20.90 -33.63 22.38
CA VAL A 677 -21.88 -33.76 23.45
C VAL A 677 -21.59 -32.68 24.48
N ASP A 678 -22.34 -31.59 24.42
CA ASP A 678 -22.35 -30.55 25.44
C ASP A 678 -23.25 -31.01 26.61
N GLU A 679 -22.71 -31.01 27.84
CA GLU A 679 -23.34 -31.61 29.03
C GLU A 679 -24.56 -30.81 29.56
N GLU A 680 -24.87 -29.64 28.97
CA GLU A 680 -26.06 -28.83 29.29
C GLU A 680 -27.28 -29.07 28.37
N LYS A 681 -27.22 -30.01 27.40
CA LYS A 681 -28.31 -30.20 26.42
C LYS A 681 -29.62 -30.77 27.01
N CYS A 682 -30.73 -30.11 26.65
CA CYS A 682 -32.10 -30.58 26.87
C CYS A 682 -32.30 -32.00 26.27
N ILE A 683 -32.90 -32.92 27.05
CA ILE A 683 -33.15 -34.31 26.60
C ILE A 683 -34.51 -34.40 25.91
N PRO A 684 -34.58 -34.72 24.59
CA PRO A 684 -35.85 -34.76 23.86
C PRO A 684 -36.80 -35.85 24.39
N ARG A 685 -37.99 -35.45 24.83
CA ARG A 685 -39.07 -36.33 25.34
C ARG A 685 -40.43 -35.88 24.84
N GLU A 686 -41.32 -36.84 24.59
CA GLU A 686 -42.74 -36.63 24.22
C GLU A 686 -43.72 -36.92 25.37
N ASN A 687 -43.30 -37.70 26.38
CA ASN A 687 -44.17 -38.21 27.45
C ASN A 687 -43.97 -37.48 28.80
N THR A 688 -43.89 -36.16 28.78
CA THR A 688 -43.80 -35.37 30.02
C THR A 688 -45.16 -35.11 30.64
N ALA A 689 -45.19 -34.82 31.94
CA ALA A 689 -46.41 -34.41 32.63
C ALA A 689 -47.09 -33.21 31.96
N PHE A 690 -46.30 -32.28 31.41
CA PHE A 690 -46.81 -31.18 30.60
C PHE A 690 -47.50 -31.71 29.34
N CYS A 691 -46.81 -32.54 28.54
CA CYS A 691 -47.33 -33.07 27.29
C CYS A 691 -48.63 -33.87 27.46
N SER A 692 -48.74 -34.68 28.52
CA SER A 692 -49.97 -35.44 28.83
C SER A 692 -51.12 -34.51 29.24
N LYS A 693 -50.87 -33.54 30.12
CA LYS A 693 -51.91 -32.58 30.59
C LYS A 693 -52.44 -31.67 29.49
N THR A 694 -51.62 -31.35 28.51
CA THR A 694 -51.95 -30.41 27.43
C THR A 694 -52.47 -31.08 26.16
N SER A 695 -52.57 -32.41 26.12
CA SER A 695 -52.97 -33.16 24.92
C SER A 695 -54.36 -32.78 24.40
N SER A 696 -55.39 -32.68 25.27
CA SER A 696 -56.73 -32.26 24.86
C SER A 696 -56.74 -30.83 24.30
N HIS A 697 -56.04 -29.91 24.95
CA HIS A 697 -55.92 -28.53 24.50
C HIS A 697 -55.18 -28.39 23.16
N ARG A 698 -54.16 -29.22 22.89
CA ARG A 698 -53.50 -29.26 21.57
C ARG A 698 -54.44 -29.81 20.50
N GLN A 699 -55.23 -30.84 20.81
CA GLN A 699 -56.22 -31.38 19.87
C GLN A 699 -57.33 -30.38 19.55
N GLU A 700 -57.78 -29.58 20.52
CA GLU A 700 -58.71 -28.47 20.28
C GLU A 700 -58.16 -27.48 19.24
N GLN A 701 -56.85 -27.23 19.25
CA GLN A 701 -56.22 -26.35 18.24
C GLN A 701 -56.11 -27.00 16.86
N VAL A 702 -55.87 -28.32 16.80
CA VAL A 702 -55.90 -29.08 15.55
C VAL A 702 -57.28 -28.98 14.91
N GLU A 703 -58.36 -29.27 15.66
CA GLU A 703 -59.72 -29.20 15.10
C GLU A 703 -60.10 -27.78 14.67
N ARG A 704 -59.68 -26.76 15.45
CA ARG A 704 -59.90 -25.35 15.09
C ARG A 704 -59.30 -25.01 13.72
N ILE A 705 -58.04 -25.39 13.48
CA ILE A 705 -57.38 -25.14 12.19
C ILE A 705 -58.01 -26.01 11.09
N TRP A 706 -58.29 -27.28 11.39
CA TRP A 706 -58.85 -28.23 10.43
C TRP A 706 -60.18 -27.75 9.85
N ILE A 707 -61.08 -27.20 10.69
CA ILE A 707 -62.37 -26.63 10.24
C ILE A 707 -62.16 -25.51 9.21
N GLU A 708 -61.18 -24.62 9.42
CA GLU A 708 -60.91 -23.52 8.48
C GLU A 708 -60.24 -24.02 7.19
N VAL A 709 -59.38 -25.04 7.31
CA VAL A 709 -58.66 -25.64 6.18
C VAL A 709 -59.58 -26.48 5.30
N SER A 710 -60.40 -27.35 5.89
CA SER A 710 -61.30 -28.27 5.17
C SER A 710 -62.49 -27.58 4.50
N ARG A 711 -62.79 -26.33 4.88
CA ARG A 711 -63.78 -25.49 4.20
C ARG A 711 -63.33 -25.04 2.81
N LYS A 712 -62.02 -25.06 2.54
CA LYS A 712 -61.43 -24.76 1.24
C LYS A 712 -61.14 -26.06 0.47
N HIS A 713 -61.04 -25.96 -0.84
CA HIS A 713 -60.60 -27.08 -1.66
C HIS A 713 -59.12 -27.38 -1.37
N LEU A 714 -58.84 -28.61 -0.92
CA LEU A 714 -57.48 -29.12 -0.71
C LEU A 714 -56.98 -29.74 -2.02
N LEU A 715 -55.77 -29.35 -2.41
CA LEU A 715 -55.11 -29.84 -3.62
C LEU A 715 -54.16 -31.03 -3.33
N HIS A 716 -53.89 -31.30 -2.06
CA HIS A 716 -53.14 -32.45 -1.56
C HIS A 716 -54.11 -33.45 -0.90
N ASP A 717 -53.68 -34.70 -0.71
CA ASP A 717 -54.48 -35.69 0.01
C ASP A 717 -54.92 -35.17 1.39
N SER A 718 -56.23 -35.23 1.64
CA SER A 718 -56.81 -34.68 2.86
C SER A 718 -56.35 -35.41 4.12
N GLY A 719 -56.05 -36.71 4.04
CA GLY A 719 -55.53 -37.49 5.15
C GLY A 719 -54.11 -37.06 5.51
N GLU A 720 -53.25 -36.87 4.50
CA GLU A 720 -51.87 -36.42 4.66
C GLU A 720 -51.78 -35.00 5.22
N VAL A 721 -52.61 -34.07 4.71
CA VAL A 721 -52.69 -32.70 5.27
C VAL A 721 -53.13 -32.71 6.72
N ARG A 722 -54.11 -33.56 7.07
CA ARG A 722 -54.56 -33.70 8.46
C ARG A 722 -53.47 -34.28 9.36
N ALA A 723 -52.77 -35.32 8.90
CA ALA A 723 -51.67 -35.93 9.63
C ALA A 723 -50.52 -34.92 9.87
N ALA A 724 -50.18 -34.10 8.87
CA ALA A 724 -49.20 -33.04 9.03
C ALA A 724 -49.65 -31.95 10.03
N LEU A 725 -50.95 -31.60 10.06
CA LEU A 725 -51.48 -30.68 11.08
C LEU A 725 -51.41 -31.28 12.49
N GLU A 726 -51.81 -32.54 12.64
CA GLU A 726 -51.74 -33.28 13.91
C GLU A 726 -50.29 -33.41 14.40
N GLY A 727 -49.34 -33.70 13.51
CA GLY A 727 -47.92 -33.74 13.82
C GLY A 727 -47.31 -32.36 14.13
N CYS A 728 -47.81 -31.29 13.52
CA CYS A 728 -47.29 -29.94 13.74
C CYS A 728 -47.78 -29.34 15.08
N VAL A 729 -49.09 -29.35 15.28
CA VAL A 729 -49.79 -28.64 16.37
C VAL A 729 -50.16 -29.60 17.49
N GLY A 730 -50.58 -30.82 17.15
CA GLY A 730 -50.99 -31.85 18.11
C GLY A 730 -49.82 -32.51 18.86
N ALA A 731 -48.67 -32.67 18.20
CA ALA A 731 -47.50 -33.30 18.80
C ALA A 731 -46.81 -32.43 19.86
N CYS A 732 -46.16 -33.07 20.82
CA CYS A 732 -45.42 -32.42 21.90
C CYS A 732 -43.94 -32.79 21.83
N SER A 733 -43.07 -31.79 21.95
CA SER A 733 -41.61 -31.97 21.97
C SER A 733 -41.02 -31.04 23.01
N THR A 734 -40.17 -31.52 23.90
CA THR A 734 -39.65 -30.74 25.05
C THR A 734 -38.41 -29.92 24.76
N CYS A 735 -37.78 -30.09 23.59
CA CYS A 735 -36.56 -29.39 23.19
C CYS A 735 -36.69 -28.88 21.76
N LYS A 736 -35.85 -27.91 21.37
CA LYS A 736 -35.67 -27.44 19.99
C LYS A 736 -34.70 -28.30 19.16
N GLU A 737 -34.35 -29.48 19.67
CA GLU A 737 -33.38 -30.39 19.06
C GLU A 737 -33.85 -31.84 19.21
N GLY A 738 -33.32 -32.72 18.36
CA GLY A 738 -33.57 -34.16 18.38
C GLY A 738 -34.76 -34.60 17.54
N SER A 739 -34.86 -35.91 17.34
CA SER A 739 -35.77 -36.54 16.36
C SER A 739 -37.25 -36.18 16.52
N PHE A 740 -37.72 -35.92 17.75
CA PHE A 740 -39.10 -35.50 17.98
C PHE A 740 -39.38 -34.07 17.50
N TYR A 741 -38.45 -33.14 17.72
CA TYR A 741 -38.58 -31.77 17.23
C TYR A 741 -38.40 -31.71 15.72
N GLU A 742 -37.46 -32.50 15.17
CA GLU A 742 -37.26 -32.63 13.72
C GLU A 742 -38.51 -33.13 13.00
N LYS A 743 -39.18 -34.19 13.50
CA LYS A 743 -40.48 -34.63 12.97
C LYS A 743 -41.56 -33.57 13.09
N LYS A 744 -41.56 -32.80 14.18
CA LYS A 744 -42.50 -31.68 14.36
C LYS A 744 -42.23 -30.57 13.34
N VAL A 745 -40.97 -30.27 13.04
CA VAL A 745 -40.54 -29.34 11.98
C VAL A 745 -41.01 -29.85 10.63
N GLU A 746 -40.77 -31.13 10.30
CA GLU A 746 -41.22 -31.79 9.07
C GLU A 746 -42.73 -31.62 8.87
N HIS A 747 -43.53 -32.06 9.84
CA HIS A 747 -44.98 -31.96 9.79
C HIS A 747 -45.46 -30.51 9.68
N CYS A 748 -44.88 -29.58 10.46
CA CYS A 748 -45.22 -28.17 10.35
C CYS A 748 -44.87 -27.59 8.98
N ASN A 749 -43.71 -27.93 8.43
CA ASN A 749 -43.24 -27.37 7.18
C ASN A 749 -44.09 -27.90 6.02
N ASN A 750 -44.36 -29.21 5.98
CA ASN A 750 -45.26 -29.84 5.02
C ASN A 750 -46.67 -29.22 5.09
N PHE A 751 -47.25 -29.13 6.28
CA PHE A 751 -48.57 -28.51 6.46
C PHE A 751 -48.60 -27.06 5.94
N LEU A 752 -47.61 -26.23 6.29
CA LEU A 752 -47.54 -24.84 5.84
C LEU A 752 -47.39 -24.72 4.31
N HIS A 753 -46.79 -25.69 3.64
CA HIS A 753 -46.66 -25.71 2.18
C HIS A 753 -47.93 -26.18 1.46
N TRP A 754 -48.66 -27.13 2.03
CA TRP A 754 -49.82 -27.76 1.37
C TRP A 754 -51.14 -27.01 1.51
N VAL A 755 -51.25 -26.11 2.50
CA VAL A 755 -52.51 -25.42 2.77
C VAL A 755 -52.87 -24.34 1.75
N PRO A 756 -54.17 -24.13 1.42
CA PRO A 756 -54.65 -23.14 0.45
C PRO A 756 -54.71 -21.71 1.02
N PHE A 757 -53.79 -21.38 1.94
CA PHE A 757 -53.61 -20.06 2.52
C PHE A 757 -52.20 -19.59 2.17
N GLY A 758 -52.12 -18.58 1.32
CA GLY A 758 -50.86 -17.99 0.89
C GLY A 758 -50.46 -16.77 1.71
N PHE A 759 -49.38 -16.14 1.25
CA PHE A 759 -49.01 -14.79 1.61
C PHE A 759 -49.71 -13.78 0.67
N LEU A 760 -49.89 -12.53 1.09
CA LEU A 760 -50.61 -11.52 0.30
C LEU A 760 -49.92 -11.29 -1.05
N GLU A 761 -50.70 -11.12 -2.13
CA GLU A 761 -50.19 -10.85 -3.49
C GLU A 761 -49.26 -9.62 -3.53
N SER A 762 -48.21 -9.77 -4.34
CA SER A 762 -46.99 -8.98 -4.42
C SER A 762 -47.19 -7.46 -4.34
N LYS A 763 -46.74 -6.87 -3.24
CA LYS A 763 -46.24 -5.50 -3.25
C LYS A 763 -44.73 -5.61 -3.46
N ASP A 764 -44.14 -4.75 -4.28
CA ASP A 764 -42.67 -4.63 -4.45
C ASP A 764 -41.95 -4.13 -3.17
N GLN A 765 -42.57 -4.29 -2.01
CA GLN A 765 -42.06 -3.92 -0.70
C GLN A 765 -42.50 -4.96 0.35
N THR A 766 -41.52 -5.60 0.98
CA THR A 766 -41.70 -6.57 2.07
C THR A 766 -41.01 -6.09 3.34
N ASN A 767 -41.59 -6.31 4.53
CA ASN A 767 -40.99 -5.88 5.80
C ASN A 767 -40.78 -7.06 6.76
N LEU A 768 -39.54 -7.23 7.25
CA LEU A 768 -39.18 -8.18 8.31
C LEU A 768 -38.95 -7.45 9.63
N TYR A 769 -39.37 -8.08 10.73
CA TYR A 769 -39.19 -7.55 12.08
C TYR A 769 -39.27 -8.67 13.11
N VAL A 770 -38.73 -8.44 14.31
CA VAL A 770 -38.86 -9.40 15.42
C VAL A 770 -40.19 -9.23 16.14
N ARG A 771 -40.98 -10.31 16.19
CA ARG A 771 -42.33 -10.35 16.78
C ARG A 771 -42.45 -9.68 18.15
N ALA A 772 -41.53 -10.02 19.04
CA ALA A 772 -41.58 -9.61 20.44
C ALA A 772 -41.48 -8.08 20.58
N ASN A 773 -40.97 -7.41 19.56
CA ASN A 773 -40.82 -5.97 19.51
C ASN A 773 -42.06 -5.32 18.87
N THR A 774 -42.95 -4.84 19.72
CA THR A 774 -44.19 -4.16 19.29
C THR A 774 -43.89 -2.82 18.60
N GLU A 775 -42.76 -2.18 18.91
CA GLU A 775 -42.34 -0.93 18.27
C GLU A 775 -41.91 -1.18 16.82
N MET A 776 -41.07 -2.20 16.58
CA MET A 776 -40.67 -2.60 15.22
C MET A 776 -41.87 -3.10 14.42
N LYS A 777 -42.81 -3.80 15.07
CA LYS A 777 -44.09 -4.19 14.45
C LYS A 777 -44.85 -2.97 13.92
N ILE A 778 -44.99 -1.92 14.74
CA ILE A 778 -45.71 -0.71 14.34
C ILE A 778 -45.05 -0.05 13.14
N ALA A 779 -43.72 -0.07 13.06
CA ALA A 779 -42.99 0.44 11.90
C ALA A 779 -43.19 -0.44 10.65
N ALA A 780 -42.89 -1.74 10.77
CA ALA A 780 -42.94 -2.70 9.67
C ALA A 780 -44.36 -2.91 9.09
N CYS A 781 -45.39 -2.92 9.93
CA CYS A 781 -46.75 -3.29 9.54
C CYS A 781 -47.61 -2.13 9.01
N ARG A 782 -47.09 -0.90 8.86
CA ARG A 782 -47.86 0.21 8.27
C ARG A 782 -48.32 -0.13 6.85
N SER A 783 -47.39 -0.58 6.01
CA SER A 783 -47.68 -0.99 4.63
C SER A 783 -47.99 -2.50 4.56
N HIS A 784 -46.94 -3.33 4.56
CA HIS A 784 -47.01 -4.76 4.25
C HIS A 784 -46.06 -5.55 5.17
N CYS A 785 -46.62 -6.43 6.00
CA CYS A 785 -45.87 -7.29 6.91
C CYS A 785 -46.57 -8.65 7.04
N ILE A 786 -45.87 -9.60 7.65
CA ILE A 786 -46.34 -10.98 7.82
C ILE A 786 -47.68 -11.09 8.56
N ASP A 787 -47.97 -10.22 9.53
CA ASP A 787 -49.22 -10.27 10.33
C ASP A 787 -50.49 -10.09 9.52
N LYS A 788 -50.41 -9.41 8.36
CA LYS A 788 -51.57 -9.17 7.51
C LYS A 788 -51.87 -10.36 6.58
N THR A 789 -51.06 -11.42 6.63
CA THR A 789 -51.15 -12.54 5.68
C THR A 789 -52.18 -13.59 6.13
N PRO A 790 -52.95 -14.20 5.19
CA PRO A 790 -53.93 -15.23 5.52
C PRO A 790 -53.33 -16.42 6.28
N LEU A 791 -52.16 -16.90 5.85
CA LEU A 791 -51.50 -18.04 6.48
C LEU A 791 -51.05 -17.73 7.92
N PHE A 792 -50.48 -16.55 8.15
CA PHE A 792 -50.11 -16.11 9.50
C PHE A 792 -51.33 -15.98 10.41
N SER A 793 -52.42 -15.38 9.88
CA SER A 793 -53.68 -15.20 10.62
C SER A 793 -54.32 -16.53 11.03
N LEU A 794 -54.15 -17.58 10.22
CA LEU A 794 -54.62 -18.92 10.53
C LEU A 794 -53.81 -19.55 11.68
N MET A 795 -52.49 -19.54 11.54
CA MET A 795 -51.58 -20.36 12.36
C MET A 795 -51.17 -19.72 13.68
N VAL A 796 -50.88 -18.42 13.67
CA VAL A 796 -50.27 -17.75 14.81
C VAL A 796 -51.16 -17.73 16.06
N PRO A 797 -52.48 -17.51 15.97
CA PRO A 797 -53.35 -17.59 17.16
C PRO A 797 -53.33 -18.96 17.84
N THR A 798 -53.06 -20.05 17.10
CA THR A 798 -52.93 -21.40 17.68
C THR A 798 -51.67 -21.51 18.51
N VAL A 799 -50.52 -21.13 17.95
CA VAL A 799 -49.23 -21.35 18.62
C VAL A 799 -48.95 -20.37 19.76
N GLU A 800 -49.78 -19.33 19.90
CA GLU A 800 -49.78 -18.42 21.05
C GLU A 800 -50.85 -18.70 22.09
N VAL A 801 -51.67 -19.74 21.89
CA VAL A 801 -52.81 -19.98 22.77
C VAL A 801 -52.36 -20.17 24.22
N LEU A 802 -53.06 -19.50 25.12
CA LEU A 802 -52.92 -19.67 26.55
C LEU A 802 -53.97 -20.65 27.05
N TYR A 803 -53.54 -21.67 27.79
CA TYR A 803 -54.43 -22.63 28.43
C TYR A 803 -54.45 -22.42 29.95
N ARG A 804 -55.46 -22.99 30.63
CA ARG A 804 -55.54 -22.99 32.09
C ARG A 804 -55.24 -24.40 32.59
N PRO A 805 -54.09 -24.64 33.22
CA PRO A 805 -53.75 -25.96 33.78
C PRO A 805 -54.72 -26.40 34.88
N ASP A 806 -55.23 -25.44 35.65
CA ASP A 806 -56.25 -25.62 36.68
C ASP A 806 -57.44 -24.69 36.37
N PRO A 807 -58.61 -25.23 35.97
CA PRO A 807 -59.80 -24.44 35.68
C PRO A 807 -60.29 -23.60 36.87
N SER A 808 -59.93 -23.96 38.09
CA SER A 808 -60.30 -23.27 39.33
C SER A 808 -59.37 -22.10 39.69
N ARG A 809 -58.22 -21.96 39.00
CA ARG A 809 -57.24 -20.87 39.21
C ARG A 809 -57.25 -19.88 38.05
N SER A 810 -56.85 -18.64 38.34
CA SER A 810 -56.75 -17.57 37.33
C SER A 810 -55.50 -17.66 36.45
N VAL A 811 -54.51 -18.46 36.84
CA VAL A 811 -53.21 -18.59 36.16
C VAL A 811 -53.37 -19.25 34.79
N LYS A 812 -52.74 -18.66 33.78
CA LYS A 812 -52.74 -19.14 32.40
C LYS A 812 -51.30 -19.39 31.97
N GLU A 813 -51.07 -20.48 31.24
CA GLU A 813 -49.76 -20.88 30.72
C GLU A 813 -49.79 -20.96 29.19
N ARG A 814 -48.63 -20.85 28.54
CA ARG A 814 -48.50 -21.02 27.08
C ARG A 814 -48.56 -22.50 26.72
N LEU A 815 -49.41 -22.85 25.76
CA LEU A 815 -49.50 -24.23 25.26
C LEU A 815 -48.24 -24.67 24.49
N TYR A 816 -47.55 -23.70 23.90
CA TYR A 816 -46.30 -23.88 23.16
C TYR A 816 -45.19 -22.99 23.73
N SER A 817 -44.88 -23.16 25.02
CA SER A 817 -43.75 -22.47 25.65
C SER A 817 -42.43 -23.02 25.12
N GLU A 818 -41.43 -22.15 25.00
CA GLU A 818 -40.04 -22.48 24.64
C GLU A 818 -39.44 -23.61 25.50
N GLU A 819 -39.78 -23.66 26.80
CA GLU A 819 -39.23 -24.62 27.76
C GLU A 819 -39.89 -26.00 27.72
N ASN A 820 -41.19 -26.08 27.46
CA ASN A 820 -41.97 -27.32 27.62
C ASN A 820 -42.53 -27.90 26.31
N ASN A 821 -42.77 -27.06 25.30
CA ASN A 821 -43.32 -27.46 24.01
C ASN A 821 -43.05 -26.43 22.91
N PRO A 822 -41.78 -26.15 22.54
CA PRO A 822 -41.45 -25.21 21.48
C PRO A 822 -42.17 -25.54 20.17
N SER A 823 -42.54 -24.50 19.43
CA SER A 823 -43.25 -24.61 18.14
C SER A 823 -42.41 -23.99 17.02
N PRO A 824 -42.09 -24.73 15.93
CA PRO A 824 -41.30 -24.20 14.82
C PRO A 824 -42.10 -23.30 13.86
N VAL A 825 -43.43 -23.25 14.01
CA VAL A 825 -44.34 -22.58 13.08
C VAL A 825 -43.95 -21.13 12.79
N TYR A 826 -43.53 -20.35 13.79
CA TYR A 826 -43.20 -18.95 13.56
C TYR A 826 -41.94 -18.77 12.71
N GLU A 827 -40.88 -19.53 13.00
CA GLU A 827 -39.64 -19.51 12.24
C GLU A 827 -39.88 -19.96 10.79
N LEU A 828 -40.64 -21.05 10.61
CA LEU A 828 -41.02 -21.55 9.28
C LEU A 828 -41.86 -20.54 8.50
N LEU A 829 -42.82 -19.86 9.16
CA LEU A 829 -43.61 -18.80 8.53
C LEU A 829 -42.75 -17.61 8.10
N GLN A 830 -41.75 -17.20 8.90
CA GLN A 830 -40.85 -16.13 8.52
C GLN A 830 -39.96 -16.53 7.33
N LYS A 831 -39.43 -17.77 7.30
CA LYS A 831 -38.67 -18.33 6.17
C LYS A 831 -39.52 -18.37 4.90
N LEU A 832 -40.76 -18.85 5.01
CA LEU A 832 -41.73 -18.87 3.91
C LEU A 832 -42.10 -17.45 3.43
N TYR A 833 -42.26 -16.51 4.36
CA TYR A 833 -42.52 -15.12 4.01
C TYR A 833 -41.34 -14.49 3.26
N ALA A 834 -40.11 -14.80 3.67
CA ALA A 834 -38.89 -14.35 3.03
C ALA A 834 -38.70 -14.89 1.60
N ILE A 835 -39.03 -16.17 1.33
CA ILE A 835 -38.93 -16.74 -0.04
C ILE A 835 -40.05 -16.26 -0.98
N HIS A 836 -41.19 -15.81 -0.43
CA HIS A 836 -42.28 -15.19 -1.19
C HIS A 836 -42.12 -13.68 -1.40
N ALA A 837 -41.17 -13.04 -0.72
CA ALA A 837 -40.89 -11.61 -0.87
C ALA A 837 -40.48 -11.25 -2.31
N SER A 838 -40.78 -10.03 -2.74
CA SER A 838 -40.36 -9.46 -4.03
C SER A 838 -40.05 -7.96 -3.90
N GLY A 839 -39.17 -7.46 -4.77
CA GLY A 839 -38.78 -6.06 -4.80
C GLY A 839 -37.87 -5.67 -3.62
N VAL A 840 -38.25 -4.64 -2.87
CA VAL A 840 -37.45 -4.10 -1.76
C VAL A 840 -37.83 -4.76 -0.43
N LEU A 841 -36.87 -5.42 0.20
CA LEU A 841 -37.03 -5.95 1.55
C LEU A 841 -36.50 -4.95 2.59
N THR A 842 -37.34 -4.56 3.55
CA THR A 842 -36.94 -3.68 4.66
C THR A 842 -36.89 -4.48 5.95
N VAL A 843 -35.75 -4.44 6.64
CA VAL A 843 -35.50 -5.14 7.90
C VAL A 843 -35.50 -4.13 9.04
N TRP A 844 -36.40 -4.32 10.00
CA TRP A 844 -36.60 -3.46 11.16
C TRP A 844 -36.11 -4.18 12.41
N VAL A 845 -34.97 -3.74 12.94
CA VAL A 845 -34.38 -4.30 14.15
C VAL A 845 -34.05 -3.18 15.13
N LYS A 846 -34.10 -3.50 16.42
CA LYS A 846 -33.60 -2.59 17.45
C LYS A 846 -32.07 -2.66 17.56
N ASP A 847 -31.54 -3.87 17.71
CA ASP A 847 -30.15 -4.16 18.03
C ASP A 847 -29.69 -5.47 17.35
N VAL A 848 -28.43 -5.85 17.58
CA VAL A 848 -27.82 -7.08 17.01
C VAL A 848 -28.55 -8.35 17.45
N ALA A 849 -29.14 -8.39 18.66
CA ALA A 849 -29.85 -9.58 19.13
C ALA A 849 -31.10 -9.83 18.29
N GLU A 850 -31.83 -8.78 17.92
CA GLU A 850 -32.97 -8.88 17.01
C GLU A 850 -32.56 -9.29 15.59
N LEU A 851 -31.43 -8.78 15.08
CA LEU A 851 -30.90 -9.20 13.79
C LEU A 851 -30.57 -10.69 13.78
N ASN A 852 -29.94 -11.22 14.84
CA ASN A 852 -29.61 -12.64 14.95
C ASN A 852 -30.88 -13.53 15.00
N ILE A 853 -31.98 -13.05 15.59
CA ILE A 853 -33.28 -13.77 15.53
C ILE A 853 -33.80 -13.86 14.09
N LEU A 854 -33.54 -12.83 13.26
CA LEU A 854 -33.93 -12.79 11.86
C LEU A 854 -32.87 -13.37 10.91
N GLN A 855 -31.77 -13.93 11.41
CA GLN A 855 -30.65 -14.42 10.60
C GLN A 855 -31.11 -15.40 9.53
N GLU A 856 -31.88 -16.41 9.92
CA GLU A 856 -32.37 -17.45 9.04
C GLU A 856 -33.33 -16.97 7.94
N PRO A 857 -34.43 -16.24 8.22
CA PRO A 857 -35.26 -15.67 7.16
C PRO A 857 -34.50 -14.64 6.30
N LEU A 858 -33.54 -13.91 6.88
CA LEU A 858 -32.69 -13.01 6.10
C LEU A 858 -31.75 -13.77 5.16
N LYS A 859 -31.19 -14.91 5.59
CA LYS A 859 -30.42 -15.82 4.72
C LYS A 859 -31.28 -16.32 3.56
N VAL A 860 -32.52 -16.74 3.82
CA VAL A 860 -33.49 -17.13 2.77
C VAL A 860 -33.70 -15.99 1.77
N ALA A 861 -33.95 -14.77 2.26
CA ALA A 861 -34.17 -13.60 1.44
C ALA A 861 -32.93 -13.21 0.60
N MET A 862 -31.76 -13.16 1.21
CA MET A 862 -30.53 -12.68 0.57
C MET A 862 -29.95 -13.69 -0.41
N LEU A 863 -29.87 -14.96 0.01
CA LEU A 863 -29.10 -15.98 -0.66
C LEU A 863 -29.92 -16.81 -1.66
N TYR A 864 -31.20 -17.07 -1.36
CA TYR A 864 -32.04 -17.99 -2.14
C TYR A 864 -33.14 -17.27 -2.95
N ASN A 865 -33.68 -16.15 -2.46
CA ASN A 865 -34.77 -15.46 -3.14
C ASN A 865 -34.28 -14.53 -4.26
N LYS A 866 -34.40 -14.99 -5.51
CA LYS A 866 -34.04 -14.24 -6.72
C LYS A 866 -34.93 -13.02 -7.00
N ASN A 867 -36.11 -12.90 -6.38
CA ASN A 867 -37.07 -11.81 -6.63
C ASN A 867 -36.81 -10.55 -5.80
N ILE A 868 -35.87 -10.59 -4.85
CA ILE A 868 -35.47 -9.41 -4.07
C ILE A 868 -34.46 -8.60 -4.89
N THR A 869 -34.75 -7.31 -5.09
CA THR A 869 -33.90 -6.40 -5.86
C THR A 869 -33.03 -5.52 -4.97
N GLN A 870 -33.46 -5.26 -3.73
CA GLN A 870 -32.73 -4.44 -2.76
C GLN A 870 -33.14 -4.80 -1.33
N ILE A 871 -32.23 -4.62 -0.38
CA ILE A 871 -32.51 -4.67 1.05
C ILE A 871 -32.24 -3.32 1.70
N LYS A 872 -33.02 -2.97 2.72
CA LYS A 872 -32.81 -1.81 3.57
C LYS A 872 -32.83 -2.23 5.03
N PHE A 873 -31.87 -1.77 5.79
CA PHE A 873 -31.76 -2.06 7.22
C PHE A 873 -32.05 -0.80 8.03
N TYR A 874 -32.92 -0.92 9.03
CA TYR A 874 -33.16 0.13 10.03
C TYR A 874 -32.81 -0.40 11.42
N ALA A 875 -32.04 0.39 12.16
CA ALA A 875 -31.57 0.08 13.51
C ALA A 875 -31.82 1.23 14.49
N ALA A 876 -31.81 0.94 15.80
CA ALA A 876 -31.81 2.00 16.80
C ALA A 876 -30.54 2.86 16.66
N PRO A 877 -30.61 4.20 16.84
CA PRO A 877 -29.46 5.08 16.60
C PRO A 877 -28.19 4.72 17.36
N LEU A 878 -28.30 4.14 18.57
CA LEU A 878 -27.16 3.71 19.37
C LEU A 878 -26.56 2.38 18.91
N ASP A 879 -27.30 1.59 18.15
CA ASP A 879 -26.93 0.23 17.72
C ASP A 879 -26.64 0.16 16.22
N GLN A 880 -26.84 1.26 15.47
CA GLN A 880 -26.74 1.33 14.02
C GLN A 880 -25.40 0.83 13.47
N GLN A 881 -24.29 1.23 14.08
CA GLN A 881 -22.96 0.77 13.66
C GLN A 881 -22.70 -0.71 13.99
N THR A 882 -23.16 -1.19 15.15
CA THR A 882 -23.01 -2.60 15.54
C THR A 882 -23.85 -3.53 14.66
N VAL A 883 -25.05 -3.10 14.29
CA VAL A 883 -25.91 -3.81 13.33
C VAL A 883 -25.27 -3.83 11.95
N ALA A 884 -24.69 -2.70 11.49
CA ALA A 884 -23.97 -2.66 10.22
C ALA A 884 -22.79 -3.62 10.18
N GLY A 885 -22.00 -3.70 11.26
CA GLY A 885 -20.92 -4.68 11.39
C GLY A 885 -21.43 -6.12 11.29
N ARG A 886 -22.50 -6.46 12.01
CA ARG A 886 -23.09 -7.81 11.95
C ARG A 886 -23.67 -8.16 10.58
N VAL A 887 -24.30 -7.21 9.88
CA VAL A 887 -24.79 -7.43 8.51
C VAL A 887 -23.62 -7.74 7.56
N ALA A 888 -22.50 -7.03 7.69
CA ALA A 888 -21.30 -7.30 6.90
C ALA A 888 -20.73 -8.71 7.18
N GLU A 889 -20.63 -9.10 8.45
CA GLU A 889 -20.22 -10.46 8.84
C GLU A 889 -21.10 -11.55 8.25
N LEU A 890 -22.44 -11.40 8.38
CA LEU A 890 -23.40 -12.34 7.81
C LEU A 890 -23.30 -12.42 6.28
N THR A 891 -23.06 -11.28 5.63
CA THR A 891 -22.84 -11.23 4.18
C THR A 891 -21.65 -12.08 3.80
N THR A 892 -20.49 -11.90 4.46
CA THR A 892 -19.27 -12.68 4.23
C THR A 892 -19.48 -14.17 4.52
N GLU A 893 -20.18 -14.51 5.60
CA GLU A 893 -20.51 -15.90 5.95
C GLU A 893 -21.34 -16.57 4.84
N TRP A 894 -22.36 -15.89 4.32
CA TRP A 894 -23.27 -16.44 3.34
C TRP A 894 -22.69 -16.48 1.93
N THR A 895 -21.87 -15.50 1.54
CA THR A 895 -21.12 -15.57 0.28
C THR A 895 -20.14 -16.74 0.26
N GLY A 896 -19.51 -17.05 1.41
CA GLY A 896 -18.55 -18.15 1.54
C GLY A 896 -19.14 -19.55 1.77
N SER A 897 -20.46 -19.67 1.94
CA SER A 897 -21.14 -20.96 2.24
C SER A 897 -22.35 -21.27 1.36
N GLY A 898 -22.69 -20.40 0.40
CA GLY A 898 -23.84 -20.59 -0.47
C GLY A 898 -23.62 -21.65 -1.54
N CYS A 899 -24.55 -22.60 -1.69
CA CYS A 899 -24.50 -23.59 -2.78
C CYS A 899 -24.73 -22.95 -4.15
N THR A 900 -23.78 -23.09 -5.05
CA THR A 900 -23.81 -22.47 -6.39
C THR A 900 -24.95 -22.97 -7.28
N ASP A 901 -25.50 -24.16 -7.04
CA ASP A 901 -26.55 -24.76 -7.89
C ASP A 901 -27.91 -24.06 -7.78
N TYR A 902 -28.23 -23.53 -6.60
CA TYR A 902 -29.57 -22.97 -6.33
C TYR A 902 -29.59 -21.65 -5.56
N THR A 903 -28.44 -21.13 -5.13
CA THR A 903 -28.34 -19.77 -4.60
C THR A 903 -28.19 -18.74 -5.72
N ARG A 904 -28.14 -17.46 -5.36
CA ARG A 904 -27.84 -16.36 -6.30
C ARG A 904 -26.33 -16.24 -6.49
N THR A 905 -25.90 -15.85 -7.69
CA THR A 905 -24.52 -15.44 -7.95
C THR A 905 -24.11 -14.21 -7.15
N PHE A 906 -25.05 -13.27 -6.96
CA PHE A 906 -24.84 -12.05 -6.19
C PHE A 906 -25.92 -11.86 -5.15
N LEU A 907 -25.51 -11.53 -3.93
CA LEU A 907 -26.42 -11.05 -2.91
C LEU A 907 -27.03 -9.70 -3.33
N PRO A 908 -28.29 -9.41 -2.97
CA PRO A 908 -28.91 -8.12 -3.28
C PRO A 908 -28.16 -6.98 -2.57
N PRO A 909 -28.10 -5.78 -3.18
CA PRO A 909 -27.50 -4.61 -2.53
C PRO A 909 -28.30 -4.23 -1.28
N TYR A 910 -27.62 -3.88 -0.19
CA TYR A 910 -28.28 -3.59 1.09
C TYR A 910 -28.05 -2.19 1.69
N GLY A 911 -27.36 -1.30 0.98
CA GLY A 911 -27.16 0.10 1.41
C GLY A 911 -26.48 0.23 2.78
N LYS A 912 -26.47 1.45 3.33
CA LYS A 912 -26.06 1.67 4.73
C LYS A 912 -27.23 1.32 5.65
N VAL A 913 -26.93 0.82 6.85
CA VAL A 913 -27.94 0.72 7.90
C VAL A 913 -28.38 2.13 8.28
N GLU A 914 -29.68 2.40 8.21
CA GLU A 914 -30.28 3.71 8.50
C GLU A 914 -30.81 3.76 9.93
N ASP A 915 -30.86 4.97 10.50
CA ASP A 915 -31.53 5.19 11.78
C ASP A 915 -33.05 5.02 11.63
N LEU A 916 -33.68 4.47 12.66
CA LEU A 916 -35.14 4.41 12.74
C LEU A 916 -35.77 5.80 12.52
N PRO A 917 -36.75 5.95 11.60
CA PRO A 917 -37.35 7.25 11.28
C PRO A 917 -38.00 7.95 12.48
N SER A 918 -37.78 9.27 12.59
CA SER A 918 -38.38 10.12 13.62
C SER A 918 -39.92 10.10 13.53
N GLY A 919 -40.59 9.64 14.59
CA GLY A 919 -42.06 9.49 14.64
C GLY A 919 -42.56 8.06 14.89
N VAL A 920 -41.66 7.09 15.05
CA VAL A 920 -41.99 5.77 15.62
C VAL A 920 -42.24 5.87 17.14
N SER A 921 -41.72 6.93 17.81
CA SER A 921 -41.71 7.06 19.28
C SER A 921 -42.82 7.89 19.95
N LYS A 922 -43.93 8.25 19.28
CA LYS A 922 -45.07 8.84 20.03
C LYS A 922 -45.93 7.74 20.63
N ARG A 923 -45.44 7.14 21.72
CA ARG A 923 -46.24 6.30 22.62
C ARG A 923 -47.43 7.11 23.11
N SER A 924 -48.65 6.59 23.01
CA SER A 924 -49.76 7.20 23.74
C SER A 924 -49.53 6.91 25.24
N PRO A 925 -49.76 7.89 26.13
CA PRO A 925 -49.69 7.67 27.58
C PRO A 925 -50.56 6.50 28.06
N GLU A 926 -51.65 6.21 27.34
CA GLU A 926 -52.55 5.09 27.60
C GLU A 926 -51.91 3.72 27.33
N HIS A 927 -51.00 3.62 26.36
CA HIS A 927 -50.27 2.38 26.06
C HIS A 927 -49.21 2.09 27.13
N ASP A 928 -48.44 3.10 27.56
CA ASP A 928 -47.49 2.94 28.67
C ASP A 928 -48.22 2.62 29.99
N LEU A 929 -49.39 3.22 30.22
CA LEU A 929 -50.24 2.89 31.36
C LEU A 929 -50.73 1.44 31.28
N ARG A 930 -51.19 0.98 30.10
CA ARG A 930 -51.63 -0.40 29.86
C ARG A 930 -50.51 -1.43 30.01
N GLU A 931 -49.31 -1.16 29.49
CA GLU A 931 -48.15 -2.03 29.65
C GLU A 931 -47.62 -2.03 31.09
N SER A 932 -47.63 -0.88 31.78
CA SER A 932 -47.32 -0.83 33.21
C SER A 932 -48.33 -1.65 34.03
N MET A 933 -49.61 -1.64 33.63
CA MET A 933 -50.66 -2.46 34.24
C MET A 933 -50.48 -3.95 33.93
N LEU A 934 -50.05 -4.32 32.72
CA LEU A 934 -49.76 -5.71 32.33
C LEU A 934 -48.49 -6.24 33.02
N LYS A 935 -47.41 -5.45 33.11
CA LYS A 935 -46.22 -5.78 33.92
C LYS A 935 -46.54 -5.89 35.40
N ARG A 936 -47.39 -5.00 35.95
CA ARG A 936 -47.88 -5.12 37.33
C ARG A 936 -48.69 -6.40 37.54
N ARG A 937 -49.48 -6.81 36.54
CA ARG A 937 -50.29 -8.03 36.59
C ARG A 937 -49.48 -9.30 36.41
N ASN A 938 -48.38 -9.29 35.64
CA ASN A 938 -47.56 -10.48 35.41
C ASN A 938 -46.53 -10.72 36.53
N ASN A 939 -46.04 -9.68 37.21
CA ASN A 939 -45.08 -9.80 38.32
C ASN A 939 -45.75 -9.88 39.70
N TRP A 940 -47.01 -10.32 39.77
CA TRP A 940 -47.74 -10.40 41.04
C TRP A 940 -47.21 -11.53 41.94
N GLU A 941 -46.79 -12.66 41.38
CA GLU A 941 -46.25 -13.82 42.12
C GLU A 941 -44.94 -13.47 42.83
N ARG A 942 -44.02 -12.79 42.12
CA ARG A 942 -42.74 -12.34 42.69
C ARG A 942 -42.95 -11.36 43.84
N ARG A 943 -44.05 -10.59 43.83
CA ARG A 943 -44.41 -9.65 44.89
C ARG A 943 -45.11 -10.34 46.05
N TRP A 944 -45.99 -11.30 45.76
CA TRP A 944 -46.65 -12.13 46.77
C TRP A 944 -45.65 -12.91 47.64
N VAL A 945 -44.57 -13.43 47.02
CA VAL A 945 -43.46 -14.10 47.72
C VAL A 945 -42.64 -13.12 48.57
N LEU A 946 -42.42 -11.89 48.11
CA LEU A 946 -41.71 -10.86 48.88
C LEU A 946 -42.54 -10.28 50.03
N ASP A 947 -43.86 -10.21 49.86
CA ASP A 947 -44.80 -9.64 50.83
C ASP A 947 -45.26 -10.69 51.89
N ASN A 948 -44.98 -11.98 51.70
CA ASN A 948 -45.31 -13.07 52.64
C ASN A 948 -44.11 -14.00 52.91
N PRO A 949 -43.04 -13.53 53.58
CA PRO A 949 -41.78 -14.27 53.72
C PRO A 949 -41.81 -15.48 54.69
N LEU A 950 -42.98 -15.96 55.14
CA LEU A 950 -43.09 -17.06 56.13
C LEU A 950 -44.14 -18.13 55.76
N ILE A 951 -44.34 -18.41 54.47
CA ILE A 951 -44.93 -19.67 53.99
C ILE A 951 -43.88 -20.47 53.24
#